data_AF-A0A8D1RN82-F1
#
_entry.id   AF-A0A8D1RN82-F1
#
_cell.length_a   1.000
_cell.length_b   1.000
_cell.length_c   1.000
_cell.angle_alpha   90.00
_cell.angle_beta   90.00
_cell.angle_gamma   90.00
#
_symmetry.space_group_name_H-M   'P 1'
#
loop_
_entity.id
_entity.type
_entity.pdbx_description
1 polymer ?
#
loop_
_entity_poly.entity_id
_entity_poly.type
_entity_poly.pdbx_seq_one_letter_code
_entity_poly.pdbx_strand_id
1 'polypeptide(L)'
;MAAAAAGPGPGSGPGGSPEGPEADAPERRRKAHGMLKLYYGLSEGEAAGRPVGPDPLDPTDLNGAHFDPEVYLDKLRRECPLAQLMDSETDMVRQIRALDSDMQTLVYENYNKFISATDTIRKMKNDFRKMEDEMDRLATNMAVITDFSARISATLQDRHERITKLAGVHALLRKLQFLFELPSRLTKCVELGAYGQAVRYQGRARAVLQQYQHLPSFRAIQDDCQVITARLAQQLRQRFREGGSGAPEQAECVELLLALGEPAEELCEEFLAHARGRLEEELSALEAELGPSPPAPDVLEFTDRGGSGFVGGLCQVAAAYQELFAAQGPAGAEKLAAFARELGSRYFALVERRLAQEQGGSDNSLLVRALDRFHRRLRAPGALLAAAGLAEAATEIVERVARERLGHHLQSLQAAFLGCLTDVRQALAAPRIAGKEGPGLAELLANVATSILSHIKASLASVHLFTAKEVSFSNKPYFRDQSPVTPVSTLCAEARETARRLLTHYVKVQGLVISQMLRKSVETRDWLSSLEPRNVRAVMKRVVEDTTAIDVQVGLLYEEGVRKAQSSDSSKRTFSVYSSSRQQGRYAPSYTPSAPMDTNLLSNIQKLFSERIDVFSPVEFNKVSVLTGIIKISLKTLLECVRLRTFGRFGLQQVQVDCHFLQLYLWRFVADEELVHLLLDEVVASAALRCPDPVPMEPSVVEVICERG
;
A
#
# COMPACT_ATOMS: atom_id res chain seq x y z
N MET A 1 26.27 -29.47 -39.44
CA MET A 1 26.63 -30.72 -40.15
C MET A 1 28.12 -30.97 -39.94
N ALA A 2 28.61 -32.05 -39.36
CA ALA A 2 27.97 -33.19 -38.72
C ALA A 2 28.89 -33.65 -37.58
N ALA A 3 28.29 -33.93 -36.42
CA ALA A 3 28.91 -34.64 -35.32
C ALA A 3 28.55 -36.14 -35.42
N ALA A 4 29.44 -36.96 -34.86
CA ALA A 4 29.18 -38.16 -34.06
C ALA A 4 28.09 -39.18 -34.47
N ALA A 5 28.56 -40.43 -34.56
CA ALA A 5 28.02 -41.64 -33.91
C ALA A 5 26.51 -41.96 -34.03
N ALA A 6 26.20 -43.10 -34.66
CA ALA A 6 25.25 -44.11 -34.15
C ALA A 6 25.18 -45.33 -35.11
N GLY A 7 25.24 -46.54 -34.51
CA GLY A 7 24.56 -47.79 -34.94
C GLY A 7 24.98 -48.44 -36.27
N PRO A 8 25.07 -49.79 -36.31
CA PRO A 8 23.82 -50.55 -36.39
C PRO A 8 23.82 -51.92 -35.69
N GLY A 9 22.63 -52.34 -35.24
CA GLY A 9 22.14 -53.73 -35.39
C GLY A 9 21.00 -53.70 -36.43
N PRO A 10 20.41 -54.83 -36.91
CA PRO A 10 20.15 -56.08 -36.19
C PRO A 10 20.26 -57.40 -37.01
N GLY A 11 20.02 -58.56 -36.36
CA GLY A 11 19.10 -59.61 -36.86
C GLY A 11 19.59 -60.74 -37.80
N SER A 12 20.06 -61.84 -37.22
CA SER A 12 19.76 -63.28 -37.48
C SER A 12 19.28 -63.82 -38.86
N GLY A 13 19.96 -64.88 -39.35
CA GLY A 13 19.45 -65.94 -40.25
C GLY A 13 20.59 -66.86 -40.77
N PRO A 14 20.33 -68.12 -41.21
CA PRO A 14 20.73 -69.32 -40.46
C PRO A 14 21.66 -70.33 -41.18
N GLY A 15 22.19 -71.29 -40.40
CA GLY A 15 22.32 -72.70 -40.80
C GLY A 15 23.72 -73.24 -41.17
N GLY A 16 24.17 -74.27 -40.44
CA GLY A 16 25.18 -75.23 -40.94
C GLY A 16 26.28 -75.66 -39.95
N SER A 17 25.95 -76.55 -39.00
CA SER A 17 26.87 -77.43 -38.24
C SER A 17 27.54 -78.46 -39.19
N PRO A 18 28.43 -79.42 -38.77
CA PRO A 18 28.76 -79.84 -37.38
C PRO A 18 30.22 -80.30 -37.06
N GLU A 19 30.43 -80.51 -35.74
CA GLU A 19 31.22 -81.57 -35.04
C GLU A 19 32.75 -81.67 -35.22
N GLY A 20 33.59 -81.93 -34.22
CA GLY A 20 33.47 -82.50 -32.85
C GLY A 20 34.89 -82.78 -32.27
N PRO A 21 35.05 -83.40 -31.07
CA PRO A 21 35.65 -82.74 -29.88
C PRO A 21 36.84 -83.48 -29.22
N GLU A 22 37.49 -82.89 -28.21
CA GLU A 22 37.79 -83.57 -26.91
C GLU A 22 38.42 -82.64 -25.84
N ALA A 23 37.95 -82.80 -24.60
CA ALA A 23 38.37 -82.12 -23.39
C ALA A 23 38.39 -83.15 -22.25
N ASP A 24 39.48 -83.22 -21.45
CA ASP A 24 39.42 -83.54 -20.02
C ASP A 24 40.79 -83.36 -19.33
N ALA A 25 40.80 -83.17 -17.99
CA ALA A 25 41.94 -83.19 -17.04
C ALA A 25 42.46 -81.89 -16.33
N PRO A 26 41.62 -81.00 -15.72
CA PRO A 26 42.13 -79.98 -14.80
C PRO A 26 42.12 -80.37 -13.30
N GLU A 27 41.33 -81.37 -12.86
CA GLU A 27 41.00 -81.53 -11.44
C GLU A 27 42.06 -82.25 -10.57
N ARG A 28 42.97 -83.04 -11.15
CA ARG A 28 44.04 -83.71 -10.37
C ARG A 28 45.18 -82.78 -9.93
N ARG A 29 45.37 -81.62 -10.58
CA ARG A 29 46.50 -80.71 -10.30
C ARG A 29 46.34 -79.87 -9.03
N ARG A 30 45.11 -79.56 -8.60
CA ARG A 30 44.87 -78.65 -7.46
C ARG A 30 45.15 -79.26 -6.08
N LYS A 31 44.99 -80.57 -5.89
CA LYS A 31 45.29 -81.24 -4.60
C LYS A 31 46.77 -81.48 -4.34
N ALA A 32 47.58 -81.70 -5.38
CA ALA A 32 49.03 -81.89 -5.24
C ALA A 32 49.78 -80.59 -4.87
N HIS A 33 49.27 -79.44 -5.33
CA HIS A 33 49.90 -78.14 -5.11
C HIS A 33 49.75 -77.63 -3.66
N GLY A 34 48.73 -78.10 -2.93
CA GLY A 34 48.55 -77.79 -1.51
C GLY A 34 49.54 -78.53 -0.59
N MET A 35 49.89 -79.77 -0.93
CA MET A 35 50.81 -80.59 -0.12
C MET A 35 52.29 -80.25 -0.35
N LEU A 36 52.66 -79.82 -1.57
CA LEU A 36 54.02 -79.30 -1.82
C LEU A 36 54.27 -77.96 -1.11
N LYS A 37 53.23 -77.16 -0.89
CA LYS A 37 53.33 -75.86 -0.20
C LYS A 37 53.67 -76.01 1.30
N LEU A 38 53.26 -77.11 1.93
CA LEU A 38 53.68 -77.45 3.30
C LEU A 38 55.09 -78.02 3.37
N TYR A 39 55.59 -78.65 2.30
CA TYR A 39 56.91 -79.28 2.27
C TYR A 39 58.06 -78.26 2.14
N TYR A 40 57.83 -77.13 1.48
CA TYR A 40 58.86 -76.12 1.20
C TYR A 40 58.87 -74.92 2.16
N GLY A 41 58.08 -74.93 3.24
CA GLY A 41 58.27 -73.99 4.37
C GLY A 41 58.18 -72.49 4.06
N LEU A 42 57.56 -72.08 2.94
CA LEU A 42 57.48 -70.68 2.52
C LEU A 42 56.29 -69.97 3.17
N SER A 43 56.52 -69.50 4.40
CA SER A 43 55.87 -68.30 4.92
C SER A 43 56.78 -67.62 5.95
N GLU A 44 57.55 -66.63 5.51
CA GLU A 44 57.79 -65.41 6.32
C GLU A 44 56.48 -64.59 6.21
N GLY A 45 55.87 -64.01 7.24
CA GLY A 45 56.19 -63.89 8.65
C GLY A 45 55.55 -62.57 9.11
N GLU A 46 54.46 -62.63 9.88
CA GLU A 46 54.15 -61.63 10.92
C GLU A 46 53.03 -62.08 11.87
N ALA A 47 53.34 -61.90 13.16
CA ALA A 47 52.47 -61.77 14.33
C ALA A 47 51.82 -63.02 15.00
N ALA A 48 52.52 -63.46 16.05
CA ALA A 48 52.01 -63.65 17.43
C ALA A 48 51.18 -64.90 17.79
N GLY A 49 51.81 -65.83 18.52
CA GLY A 49 51.15 -66.81 19.40
C GLY A 49 51.93 -68.12 19.62
N ARG A 50 52.59 -68.26 20.78
CA ARG A 50 53.29 -69.44 21.38
C ARG A 50 52.58 -70.82 21.26
N PRO A 51 53.22 -71.99 21.52
CA PRO A 51 54.43 -72.20 22.37
C PRO A 51 55.58 -73.10 21.85
N VAL A 52 56.77 -72.78 22.38
CA VAL A 52 58.05 -73.48 22.60
C VAL A 52 58.19 -74.96 22.17
N GLY A 53 59.08 -75.21 21.21
CA GLY A 53 59.83 -76.47 21.00
C GLY A 53 61.34 -76.16 20.92
N PRO A 54 62.25 -77.11 21.26
CA PRO A 54 63.67 -76.84 21.49
C PRO A 54 64.42 -76.39 20.22
N ASP A 55 65.45 -75.55 20.40
CA ASP A 55 66.15 -74.78 19.37
C ASP A 55 66.79 -75.62 18.23
N PRO A 56 66.65 -75.23 16.94
CA PRO A 56 67.22 -75.94 15.78
C PRO A 56 68.76 -75.83 15.63
N LEU A 57 69.44 -75.26 16.62
CA LEU A 57 70.88 -74.97 16.61
C LEU A 57 71.62 -75.68 17.76
N ASP A 58 70.99 -76.66 18.43
CA ASP A 58 71.64 -77.43 19.48
C ASP A 58 72.70 -78.38 18.89
N PRO A 59 74.01 -78.19 19.17
CA PRO A 59 75.08 -79.07 18.68
C PRO A 59 75.00 -80.50 19.22
N THR A 60 74.09 -80.76 20.17
CA THR A 60 73.93 -82.06 20.84
C THR A 60 72.74 -82.89 20.35
N ASP A 61 72.03 -82.45 19.29
CA ASP A 61 70.99 -83.25 18.64
C ASP A 61 71.56 -84.21 17.59
N LEU A 62 71.49 -85.51 17.85
CA LEU A 62 71.98 -86.59 16.96
C LEU A 62 71.41 -86.54 15.53
N ASN A 63 70.21 -85.98 15.34
CA ASN A 63 69.55 -85.90 14.03
C ASN A 63 69.62 -84.49 13.41
N GLY A 64 70.26 -83.54 14.10
CA GLY A 64 70.40 -82.16 13.67
C GLY A 64 71.50 -82.00 12.61
N ALA A 65 71.31 -81.05 11.68
CA ALA A 65 72.27 -80.77 10.62
C ALA A 65 73.62 -80.20 11.11
N HIS A 66 73.67 -79.76 12.37
CA HIS A 66 74.84 -79.16 13.03
C HIS A 66 75.36 -80.00 14.21
N PHE A 67 75.06 -81.31 14.23
CA PHE A 67 75.52 -82.23 15.27
C PHE A 67 77.05 -82.25 15.38
N ASP A 68 77.58 -81.97 16.57
CA ASP A 68 79.00 -82.07 16.88
C ASP A 68 79.25 -83.29 17.80
N PRO A 69 79.88 -84.36 17.30
CA PRO A 69 80.12 -85.59 18.06
C PRO A 69 80.92 -85.36 19.35
N GLU A 70 81.89 -84.44 19.33
CA GLU A 70 82.78 -84.18 20.47
C GLU A 70 82.00 -83.51 21.61
N VAL A 71 81.16 -82.53 21.27
CA VAL A 71 80.33 -81.79 22.23
C VAL A 71 79.22 -82.69 22.81
N TYR A 72 78.63 -83.55 21.98
CA TYR A 72 77.66 -84.53 22.44
C TYR A 72 78.27 -85.57 23.40
N LEU A 73 79.45 -86.10 23.06
CA LEU A 73 80.16 -87.05 23.91
C LEU A 73 80.62 -86.44 25.24
N ASP A 74 81.07 -85.19 25.23
CA ASP A 74 81.45 -84.46 26.44
C ASP A 74 80.25 -84.21 27.36
N LYS A 75 79.07 -83.96 26.79
CA LYS A 75 77.81 -83.83 27.55
C LYS A 75 77.42 -85.19 28.16
N LEU A 76 77.45 -86.27 27.39
CA LEU A 76 77.14 -87.62 27.88
C LEU A 76 78.08 -88.05 29.02
N ARG A 77 79.38 -87.70 28.93
CA ARG A 77 80.38 -88.01 29.97
C ARG A 77 80.19 -87.24 31.26
N ARG A 78 79.69 -86.00 31.20
CA ARG A 78 79.44 -85.17 32.40
C ARG A 78 78.12 -85.51 33.08
N GLU A 79 77.11 -85.93 32.32
CA GLU A 79 75.74 -86.07 32.81
C GLU A 79 75.33 -87.52 33.13
N CYS A 80 76.04 -88.55 32.63
CA CYS A 80 75.65 -89.96 32.80
C CYS A 80 76.71 -90.82 33.54
N PRO A 81 76.31 -91.67 34.52
CA PRO A 81 77.19 -92.66 35.15
C PRO A 81 77.51 -93.84 34.21
N LEU A 82 78.67 -94.50 34.42
CA LEU A 82 79.29 -95.46 33.49
C LEU A 82 78.35 -96.56 32.96
N ALA A 83 77.44 -97.09 33.78
CA ALA A 83 76.51 -98.14 33.35
C ALA A 83 75.56 -97.65 32.24
N GLN A 84 75.06 -96.41 32.34
CA GLN A 84 74.17 -95.84 31.32
C GLN A 84 74.90 -95.53 30.01
N LEU A 85 76.20 -95.21 30.09
CA LEU A 85 77.06 -95.05 28.93
C LEU A 85 77.25 -96.38 28.17
N MET A 86 77.51 -97.48 28.89
CA MET A 86 77.66 -98.80 28.27
C MET A 86 76.36 -99.28 27.60
N ASP A 87 75.22 -99.06 28.26
CA ASP A 87 73.92 -99.39 27.66
C ASP A 87 73.68 -98.57 26.38
N SER A 88 73.98 -97.26 26.41
CA SER A 88 73.87 -96.38 25.25
C SER A 88 74.78 -96.80 24.08
N GLU A 89 75.99 -97.30 24.36
CA GLU A 89 76.89 -97.84 23.33
C GLU A 89 76.28 -99.09 22.68
N THR A 90 75.79 -100.04 23.49
CA THR A 90 75.19 -101.26 22.95
C THR A 90 73.95 -100.99 22.12
N ASP A 91 73.11 -100.04 22.52
CA ASP A 91 71.95 -99.64 21.74
C ASP A 91 72.33 -98.92 20.45
N MET A 92 73.34 -98.05 20.48
CA MET A 92 73.85 -97.39 19.27
C MET A 92 74.41 -98.40 18.26
N VAL A 93 75.20 -99.37 18.71
CA VAL A 93 75.72 -100.43 17.83
C VAL A 93 74.58 -101.29 17.25
N ARG A 94 73.55 -101.57 18.04
CA ARG A 94 72.38 -102.32 17.59
C ARG A 94 71.58 -101.51 16.54
N GLN A 95 71.43 -100.20 16.74
CA GLN A 95 70.80 -99.29 15.77
C GLN A 95 71.60 -99.20 14.47
N ILE A 96 72.93 -99.07 14.53
CA ILE A 96 73.79 -99.03 13.33
C ILE A 96 73.58 -100.28 12.48
N ARG A 97 73.57 -101.47 13.10
CA ARG A 97 73.37 -102.74 12.38
C ARG A 97 71.96 -102.86 11.76
N ALA A 98 70.93 -102.39 12.47
CA ALA A 98 69.57 -102.38 11.95
C ALA A 98 69.45 -101.43 10.74
N LEU A 99 69.98 -100.21 10.86
CA LEU A 99 70.01 -99.21 9.78
C LEU A 99 70.75 -99.71 8.53
N ASP A 100 71.87 -100.42 8.69
CA ASP A 100 72.62 -100.95 7.55
C ASP A 100 71.83 -102.06 6.82
N SER A 101 71.15 -102.93 7.57
CA SER A 101 70.24 -103.94 6.99
C SER A 101 69.04 -103.30 6.28
N ASP A 102 68.45 -102.27 6.88
CA ASP A 102 67.32 -101.54 6.30
C ASP A 102 67.76 -100.80 5.02
N MET A 103 68.95 -100.18 5.02
CA MET A 103 69.52 -99.53 3.84
C MET A 103 69.75 -100.55 2.71
N GLN A 104 70.33 -101.72 3.01
CA GLN A 104 70.53 -102.76 1.99
C GLN A 104 69.21 -103.24 1.39
N THR A 105 68.19 -103.43 2.22
CA THR A 105 66.84 -103.82 1.76
C THR A 105 66.22 -102.72 0.90
N LEU A 106 66.39 -101.45 1.28
CA LEU A 106 65.85 -100.30 0.55
C LEU A 106 66.55 -100.13 -0.81
N VAL A 107 67.86 -100.35 -0.88
CA VAL A 107 68.62 -100.36 -2.15
C VAL A 107 68.17 -101.53 -3.04
N TYR A 108 68.01 -102.74 -2.51
CA TYR A 108 67.59 -103.90 -3.30
C TYR A 108 66.16 -103.79 -3.83
N GLU A 109 65.20 -103.43 -2.98
CA GLU A 109 63.78 -103.34 -3.38
C GLU A 109 63.48 -102.14 -4.28
N ASN A 110 64.21 -101.03 -4.13
CA ASN A 110 63.99 -99.80 -4.89
C ASN A 110 65.10 -99.47 -5.91
N TYR A 111 66.02 -100.39 -6.23
CA TYR A 111 67.12 -100.16 -7.19
C TYR A 111 66.65 -99.55 -8.53
N ASN A 112 65.55 -100.06 -9.09
CA ASN A 112 64.98 -99.52 -10.33
C ASN A 112 64.55 -98.04 -10.19
N LYS A 113 64.05 -97.64 -9.01
CA LYS A 113 63.69 -96.24 -8.75
C LYS A 113 64.91 -95.36 -8.51
N PHE A 114 65.98 -95.88 -7.90
CA PHE A 114 67.23 -95.14 -7.74
C PHE A 114 67.92 -94.87 -9.08
N ILE A 115 67.96 -95.84 -9.99
CA ILE A 115 68.47 -95.61 -11.35
C ILE A 115 67.60 -94.59 -12.08
N SER A 116 66.28 -94.75 -12.04
CA SER A 116 65.37 -93.79 -12.68
C SER A 116 65.54 -92.38 -12.11
N ALA A 117 65.66 -92.22 -10.80
CA ALA A 117 65.95 -90.94 -10.15
C ALA A 117 67.32 -90.38 -10.58
N THR A 118 68.35 -91.21 -10.66
CA THR A 118 69.70 -90.80 -11.11
C THR A 118 69.70 -90.33 -12.56
N ASP A 119 69.02 -91.04 -13.45
CA ASP A 119 68.89 -90.65 -14.86
C ASP A 119 68.04 -89.39 -15.02
N THR A 120 67.01 -89.23 -14.19
CA THR A 120 66.19 -88.00 -14.16
C THR A 120 67.02 -86.82 -13.67
N ILE A 121 67.85 -86.99 -12.63
CA ILE A 121 68.78 -85.97 -12.14
C ILE A 121 69.81 -85.62 -13.23
N ARG A 122 70.33 -86.60 -13.96
CA ARG A 122 71.27 -86.35 -15.07
C ARG A 122 70.62 -85.58 -16.21
N LYS A 123 69.37 -85.92 -16.57
CA LYS A 123 68.59 -85.18 -17.58
C LYS A 123 68.28 -83.76 -17.13
N MET A 124 67.81 -83.58 -15.89
CA MET A 124 67.57 -82.26 -15.29
C MET A 124 68.84 -81.42 -15.27
N LYS A 125 70.00 -81.99 -14.93
CA LYS A 125 71.30 -81.27 -14.95
C LYS A 125 71.65 -80.76 -16.35
N ASN A 126 71.44 -81.58 -17.38
CA ASN A 126 71.71 -81.17 -18.75
C ASN A 126 70.72 -80.12 -19.26
N ASP A 127 69.44 -80.25 -18.92
CA ASP A 127 68.41 -79.27 -19.28
C ASP A 127 68.61 -77.93 -18.56
N PHE A 128 69.04 -77.96 -17.29
CA PHE A 128 69.42 -76.75 -16.55
C PHE A 128 70.61 -76.03 -17.19
N ARG A 129 71.63 -76.79 -17.62
CA ARG A 129 72.80 -76.21 -18.27
C ARG A 129 72.45 -75.53 -19.61
N LYS A 130 71.55 -76.14 -20.39
CA LYS A 130 71.03 -75.51 -21.62
C LYS A 130 70.23 -74.25 -21.34
N MET A 131 69.41 -74.25 -20.30
CA MET A 131 68.62 -73.08 -19.88
C MET A 131 69.52 -71.95 -19.35
N GLU A 132 70.60 -72.29 -18.66
CA GLU A 132 71.64 -71.35 -18.22
C GLU A 132 72.35 -70.70 -19.43
N ASP A 133 72.77 -71.51 -20.41
CA ASP A 133 73.36 -71.01 -21.67
C ASP A 133 72.38 -70.10 -22.46
N GLU A 134 71.08 -70.40 -22.45
CA GLU A 134 70.05 -69.56 -23.07
C GLU A 134 69.78 -68.26 -22.30
N MET A 135 69.81 -68.30 -20.96
CA MET A 135 69.67 -67.12 -20.10
C MET A 135 70.85 -66.16 -20.29
N ASP A 136 72.07 -66.68 -20.40
CA ASP A 136 73.27 -65.87 -20.65
C ASP A 136 73.23 -65.22 -22.03
N ARG A 137 72.74 -65.94 -23.05
CA ARG A 137 72.49 -65.34 -24.38
C ARG A 137 71.43 -64.25 -24.34
N LEU A 138 70.35 -64.43 -23.58
CA LEU A 138 69.31 -63.41 -23.44
C LEU A 138 69.83 -62.18 -22.70
N ALA A 139 70.59 -62.36 -21.62
CA ALA A 139 71.21 -61.27 -20.88
C ALA A 139 72.18 -60.46 -21.78
N THR A 140 72.98 -61.16 -22.59
CA THR A 140 73.86 -60.53 -23.56
C THR A 140 73.07 -59.73 -24.61
N ASN A 141 71.99 -60.30 -25.15
CA ASN A 141 71.12 -59.60 -26.12
C ASN A 141 70.41 -58.39 -25.51
N MET A 142 69.93 -58.48 -24.26
CA MET A 142 69.33 -57.33 -23.56
C MET A 142 70.36 -56.23 -23.29
N ALA A 143 71.61 -56.57 -22.96
CA ALA A 143 72.67 -55.59 -22.81
C ALA A 143 72.95 -54.85 -24.13
N VAL A 144 73.00 -55.57 -25.26
CA VAL A 144 73.17 -54.95 -26.60
C VAL A 144 71.98 -54.06 -26.95
N ILE A 145 70.74 -54.51 -26.72
CA ILE A 145 69.53 -53.70 -26.97
C ILE A 145 69.51 -52.46 -26.09
N THR A 146 69.94 -52.58 -24.84
CA THR A 146 70.00 -51.44 -23.91
C THR A 146 71.04 -50.42 -24.36
N ASP A 147 72.24 -50.84 -24.79
CA ASP A 147 73.25 -49.92 -25.34
C ASP A 147 72.78 -49.29 -26.66
N PHE A 148 72.14 -50.07 -27.54
CA PHE A 148 71.60 -49.56 -28.80
C PHE A 148 70.45 -48.58 -28.58
N SER A 149 69.58 -48.86 -27.60
CA SER A 149 68.50 -47.96 -27.19
C SER A 149 69.05 -46.68 -26.54
N ALA A 150 70.09 -46.77 -25.72
CA ALA A 150 70.75 -45.60 -25.12
C ALA A 150 71.38 -44.70 -26.20
N ARG A 151 72.02 -45.29 -27.23
CA ARG A 151 72.55 -44.56 -28.39
C ARG A 151 71.46 -43.90 -29.25
N ILE A 152 70.34 -44.58 -29.47
CA ILE A 152 69.18 -44.01 -30.18
C ILE A 152 68.59 -42.84 -29.39
N SER A 153 68.39 -43.00 -28.08
CA SER A 153 67.89 -41.94 -27.21
C SER A 153 68.83 -40.73 -27.21
N ALA A 154 70.14 -40.93 -27.10
CA ALA A 154 71.12 -39.84 -27.16
C ALA A 154 71.12 -39.10 -28.51
N THR A 155 70.96 -39.80 -29.64
CA THR A 155 70.93 -39.18 -30.98
C THR A 155 69.59 -38.51 -31.30
N LEU A 156 68.48 -38.95 -30.70
CA LEU A 156 67.15 -38.35 -30.90
C LEU A 156 66.83 -37.24 -29.90
N GLN A 157 67.46 -37.18 -28.73
CA GLN A 157 67.19 -36.19 -27.68
C GLN A 157 67.29 -34.75 -28.20
N ASP A 158 68.38 -34.41 -28.89
CA ASP A 158 68.60 -33.05 -29.41
C ASP A 158 67.60 -32.70 -30.53
N ARG A 159 67.16 -33.70 -31.32
CA ARG A 159 66.08 -33.52 -32.30
C ARG A 159 64.71 -33.38 -31.64
N HIS A 160 64.44 -34.12 -30.57
CA HIS A 160 63.18 -34.08 -29.82
C HIS A 160 63.00 -32.77 -29.06
N GLU A 161 64.09 -32.23 -28.48
CA GLU A 161 64.12 -30.91 -27.82
C GLU A 161 63.90 -29.76 -28.81
N ARG A 162 64.48 -29.84 -30.02
CA ARG A 162 64.22 -28.86 -31.08
C ARG A 162 62.78 -28.93 -31.58
N ILE A 163 62.23 -30.14 -31.73
CA ILE A 163 60.82 -30.34 -32.14
C ILE A 163 59.86 -29.84 -31.07
N THR A 164 60.13 -30.06 -29.78
CA THR A 164 59.29 -29.52 -28.69
C THR A 164 59.37 -28.00 -28.58
N LYS A 165 60.54 -27.39 -28.77
CA LYS A 165 60.67 -25.92 -28.87
C LYS A 165 59.92 -25.37 -30.09
N LEU A 166 60.06 -25.98 -31.27
CA LEU A 166 59.32 -25.58 -32.47
C LEU A 166 57.81 -25.78 -32.30
N ALA A 167 57.37 -26.89 -31.71
CA ALA A 167 55.96 -27.15 -31.43
C ALA A 167 55.39 -26.13 -30.42
N GLY A 168 56.19 -25.72 -29.43
CA GLY A 168 55.86 -24.64 -28.50
C GLY A 168 55.70 -23.28 -29.20
N VAL A 169 56.65 -22.91 -30.06
CA VAL A 169 56.58 -21.69 -30.88
C VAL A 169 55.40 -21.75 -31.85
N HIS A 170 55.13 -22.88 -32.48
CA HIS A 170 54.00 -23.07 -33.38
C HIS A 170 52.65 -23.02 -32.62
N ALA A 171 52.58 -23.53 -31.39
CA ALA A 171 51.40 -23.39 -30.53
C ALA A 171 51.16 -21.94 -30.08
N LEU A 172 52.23 -21.18 -29.80
CA LEU A 172 52.17 -19.74 -29.53
C LEU A 172 51.74 -18.95 -30.77
N LEU A 173 52.32 -19.23 -31.94
CA LEU A 173 51.92 -18.63 -33.21
C LEU A 173 50.45 -18.92 -33.54
N ARG A 174 49.96 -20.14 -33.30
CA ARG A 174 48.55 -20.51 -33.50
C ARG A 174 47.61 -19.75 -32.54
N LYS A 175 48.06 -19.45 -31.30
CA LYS A 175 47.30 -18.58 -30.37
C LYS A 175 47.32 -17.11 -30.79
N LEU A 176 48.44 -16.63 -31.36
CA LEU A 176 48.58 -15.27 -31.88
C LEU A 176 47.88 -15.07 -33.23
N GLN A 177 47.69 -16.13 -34.01
CA GLN A 177 46.95 -16.11 -35.28
C GLN A 177 45.53 -15.56 -35.11
N PHE A 178 44.87 -15.84 -33.99
CA PHE A 178 43.56 -15.26 -33.66
C PHE A 178 43.61 -13.72 -33.53
N LEU A 179 44.69 -13.15 -33.00
CA LEU A 179 44.89 -11.70 -32.89
C LEU A 179 45.19 -11.06 -34.25
N PHE A 180 45.96 -11.73 -35.11
CA PHE A 180 46.26 -11.24 -36.46
C PHE A 180 45.06 -11.34 -37.42
N GLU A 181 44.20 -12.36 -37.25
CA GLU A 181 42.94 -12.50 -38.00
C GLU A 181 41.78 -11.70 -37.39
N LEU A 182 42.01 -11.00 -36.27
CA LEU A 182 40.95 -10.27 -35.57
C LEU A 182 40.36 -9.14 -36.43
N PRO A 183 41.14 -8.26 -37.10
CA PRO A 183 40.57 -7.17 -37.89
C PRO A 183 39.69 -7.68 -39.02
N SER A 184 40.14 -8.71 -39.76
CA SER A 184 39.38 -9.29 -40.88
C SER A 184 38.11 -10.00 -40.41
N ARG A 185 38.16 -10.69 -39.26
CA ARG A 185 36.97 -11.29 -38.64
C ARG A 185 35.99 -10.21 -38.15
N LEU A 186 36.48 -9.10 -37.60
CA LEU A 186 35.66 -8.00 -37.11
C LEU A 186 34.97 -7.28 -38.26
N THR A 187 35.68 -6.98 -39.35
CA THR A 187 35.09 -6.45 -40.59
C THR A 187 33.99 -7.35 -41.14
N LYS A 188 34.23 -8.67 -41.19
CA LYS A 188 33.22 -9.64 -41.65
C LYS A 188 31.99 -9.71 -40.73
N CYS A 189 32.16 -9.61 -39.41
CA CYS A 189 31.04 -9.56 -38.47
C CYS A 189 30.21 -8.28 -38.62
N VAL A 190 30.84 -7.14 -38.92
CA VAL A 190 30.17 -5.87 -39.23
C VAL A 190 29.38 -5.99 -40.54
N GLU A 191 29.96 -6.58 -41.59
CA GLU A 191 29.29 -6.79 -42.88
C GLU A 191 28.08 -7.75 -42.79
N LEU A 192 28.17 -8.77 -41.94
CA LEU A 192 27.09 -9.75 -41.71
C LEU A 192 26.02 -9.26 -40.70
N GLY A 193 26.15 -8.06 -40.14
CA GLY A 193 25.22 -7.51 -39.15
C GLY A 193 25.26 -8.22 -37.78
N ALA A 194 26.27 -9.05 -37.52
CA ALA A 194 26.44 -9.81 -36.27
C ALA A 194 27.14 -8.96 -35.19
N TYR A 195 26.52 -7.82 -34.83
CA TYR A 195 27.13 -6.79 -33.98
C TYR A 195 27.51 -7.31 -32.57
N GLY A 196 26.68 -8.14 -31.94
CA GLY A 196 26.99 -8.74 -30.64
C GLY A 196 28.24 -9.64 -30.63
N GLN A 197 28.51 -10.35 -31.73
CA GLN A 197 29.75 -11.12 -31.86
C GLN A 197 30.97 -10.20 -32.06
N ALA A 198 30.83 -9.15 -32.87
CA ALA A 198 31.89 -8.17 -33.10
C ALA A 198 32.33 -7.50 -31.79
N VAL A 199 31.38 -7.05 -30.95
CA VAL A 199 31.67 -6.43 -29.65
C VAL A 199 32.31 -7.42 -28.68
N ARG A 200 31.88 -8.69 -28.66
CA ARG A 200 32.52 -9.74 -27.85
C ARG A 200 33.96 -10.04 -28.27
N TYR A 201 34.23 -10.09 -29.58
CA TYR A 201 35.59 -10.26 -30.09
C TYR A 201 36.48 -9.07 -29.71
N GLN A 202 35.97 -7.84 -29.86
CA GLN A 202 36.68 -6.65 -29.43
C GLN A 202 36.93 -6.64 -27.93
N GLY A 203 35.92 -6.93 -27.10
CA GLY A 203 36.06 -6.93 -25.64
C GLY A 203 37.12 -7.91 -25.15
N ARG A 204 37.18 -9.12 -25.74
CA ARG A 204 38.21 -10.12 -25.42
C ARG A 204 39.60 -9.72 -25.90
N ALA A 205 39.71 -9.13 -27.09
CA ALA A 205 41.00 -8.72 -27.64
C ALA A 205 41.53 -7.42 -27.03
N ARG A 206 40.66 -6.50 -26.61
CA ARG A 206 41.02 -5.18 -26.06
C ARG A 206 41.95 -5.28 -24.86
N ALA A 207 41.65 -6.18 -23.91
CA ALA A 207 42.49 -6.38 -22.74
C ALA A 207 43.90 -6.87 -23.09
N VAL A 208 44.01 -7.75 -24.08
CA VAL A 208 45.29 -8.30 -24.53
C VAL A 208 46.08 -7.26 -25.34
N LEU A 209 45.41 -6.56 -26.27
CA LEU A 209 46.03 -5.49 -27.07
C LEU A 209 46.51 -4.33 -26.18
N GLN A 210 45.75 -3.96 -25.15
CA GLN A 210 46.15 -2.97 -24.13
C GLN A 210 47.28 -3.46 -23.21
N GLN A 211 47.51 -4.76 -23.04
CA GLN A 211 48.64 -5.23 -22.25
C GLN A 211 49.95 -5.21 -23.05
N TYR A 212 49.88 -5.39 -24.38
CA TYR A 212 51.04 -5.50 -25.28
C TYR A 212 51.24 -4.31 -26.23
N GLN A 213 50.70 -3.13 -25.89
CA GLN A 213 50.77 -1.88 -26.68
C GLN A 213 52.18 -1.40 -27.04
N HIS A 214 53.20 -1.84 -26.29
CA HIS A 214 54.59 -1.45 -26.49
C HIS A 214 55.20 -2.06 -27.78
N LEU A 215 54.57 -3.08 -28.37
CA LEU A 215 55.01 -3.71 -29.61
C LEU A 215 54.33 -3.06 -30.84
N PRO A 216 55.10 -2.58 -31.84
CA PRO A 216 54.57 -1.87 -33.01
C PRO A 216 53.51 -2.65 -33.80
N SER A 217 53.68 -3.97 -33.93
CA SER A 217 52.76 -4.83 -34.69
C SER A 217 51.39 -4.95 -34.00
N PHE A 218 51.34 -4.99 -32.67
CA PHE A 218 50.08 -5.02 -31.92
C PHE A 218 49.41 -3.66 -31.87
N ARG A 219 50.19 -2.57 -31.88
CA ARG A 219 49.67 -1.21 -32.01
C ARG A 219 49.00 -0.98 -33.35
N ALA A 220 49.60 -1.41 -34.46
CA ALA A 220 48.98 -1.32 -35.79
C ALA A 220 47.64 -2.10 -35.85
N ILE A 221 47.60 -3.32 -35.32
CA ILE A 221 46.37 -4.13 -35.24
C ILE A 221 45.32 -3.46 -34.33
N GLN A 222 45.76 -2.85 -33.23
CA GLN A 222 44.89 -2.11 -32.32
C GLN A 222 44.29 -0.88 -33.01
N ASP A 223 45.08 -0.12 -33.78
CA ASP A 223 44.61 1.05 -34.55
C ASP A 223 43.60 0.61 -35.63
N ASP A 224 43.88 -0.49 -36.35
CA ASP A 224 42.95 -1.07 -37.33
C ASP A 224 41.63 -1.52 -36.67
N CYS A 225 41.70 -2.21 -35.52
CA CYS A 225 40.51 -2.61 -34.77
C CYS A 225 39.72 -1.39 -34.25
N GLN A 226 40.42 -0.34 -33.82
CA GLN A 226 39.78 0.91 -33.37
C GLN A 226 38.99 1.58 -34.49
N VAL A 227 39.55 1.67 -35.70
CA VAL A 227 38.86 2.22 -36.88
C VAL A 227 37.60 1.41 -37.20
N ILE A 228 37.69 0.07 -37.19
CA ILE A 228 36.53 -0.79 -37.47
C ILE A 228 35.48 -0.64 -36.34
N THR A 229 35.89 -0.54 -35.08
CA THR A 229 34.96 -0.32 -33.96
C THR A 229 34.31 1.05 -33.97
N ALA A 230 35.02 2.10 -34.41
CA ALA A 230 34.45 3.44 -34.57
C ALA A 230 33.39 3.45 -35.69
N ARG A 231 33.65 2.73 -36.80
CA ARG A 231 32.66 2.53 -37.86
C ARG A 231 31.43 1.74 -37.36
N LEU A 232 31.66 0.70 -36.57
CA LEU A 232 30.58 -0.07 -35.92
C LEU A 232 29.76 0.81 -34.97
N ALA A 233 30.40 1.63 -34.14
CA ALA A 233 29.73 2.56 -33.24
C ALA A 233 28.88 3.59 -34.00
N GLN A 234 29.38 4.14 -35.11
CA GLN A 234 28.61 5.03 -35.98
C GLN A 234 27.39 4.33 -36.61
N GLN A 235 27.54 3.09 -37.10
CA GLN A 235 26.41 2.32 -37.63
C GLN A 235 25.36 2.00 -36.56
N LEU A 236 25.78 1.67 -35.34
CA LEU A 236 24.87 1.45 -34.22
C LEU A 236 24.15 2.75 -33.79
N ARG A 237 24.85 3.89 -33.73
CA ARG A 237 24.24 5.21 -33.48
C ARG A 237 23.27 5.62 -34.59
N GLN A 238 23.57 5.31 -35.85
CA GLN A 238 22.68 5.58 -36.96
C GLN A 238 21.41 4.72 -36.87
N ARG A 239 21.52 3.42 -36.59
CA ARG A 239 20.35 2.56 -36.35
C ARG A 239 19.54 2.99 -35.13
N PHE A 240 20.20 3.50 -34.10
CA PHE A 240 19.55 4.07 -32.93
C PHE A 240 18.72 5.31 -33.29
N ARG A 241 19.26 6.22 -34.12
CA ARG A 241 18.59 7.45 -34.58
C ARG A 241 17.48 7.21 -35.60
N GLU A 242 17.64 6.23 -36.48
CA GLU A 242 16.65 5.89 -37.52
C GLU A 242 15.37 5.26 -36.93
N GLY A 243 15.36 4.91 -35.64
CA GLY A 243 14.14 4.79 -34.82
C GLY A 243 13.13 3.70 -35.24
N GLY A 244 13.48 2.86 -36.21
CA GLY A 244 12.54 1.96 -36.88
C GLY A 244 12.34 0.59 -36.23
N SER A 245 13.01 0.30 -35.12
CA SER A 245 12.92 -1.00 -34.48
C SER A 245 12.49 -0.90 -33.02
N GLY A 246 11.70 -1.87 -32.56
CA GLY A 246 11.01 -1.80 -31.27
C GLY A 246 11.95 -1.59 -30.06
N ALA A 247 11.34 -1.30 -28.91
CA ALA A 247 12.03 -1.13 -27.62
C ALA A 247 13.18 -2.14 -27.32
N PRO A 248 13.07 -3.46 -27.62
CA PRO A 248 14.17 -4.39 -27.38
C PRO A 248 15.38 -4.20 -28.29
N GLU A 249 15.17 -3.79 -29.54
CA GLU A 249 16.29 -3.58 -30.50
C GLU A 249 17.04 -2.27 -30.20
N GLN A 250 16.34 -1.26 -29.70
CA GLN A 250 16.95 -0.04 -29.17
C GLN A 250 17.78 -0.33 -27.91
N ALA A 251 17.25 -1.17 -27.00
CA ALA A 251 17.98 -1.62 -25.82
C ALA A 251 19.24 -2.40 -26.20
N GLU A 252 19.15 -3.36 -27.14
CA GLU A 252 20.31 -4.11 -27.64
C GLU A 252 21.36 -3.18 -28.26
N CYS A 253 20.96 -2.17 -29.04
CA CYS A 253 21.90 -1.20 -29.61
C CYS A 253 22.63 -0.40 -28.52
N VAL A 254 21.92 0.02 -27.46
CA VAL A 254 22.51 0.76 -26.33
C VAL A 254 23.45 -0.15 -25.52
N GLU A 255 23.08 -1.40 -25.25
CA GLU A 255 23.96 -2.38 -24.59
C GLU A 255 25.27 -2.60 -25.36
N LEU A 256 25.17 -2.74 -26.69
CA LEU A 256 26.32 -2.92 -27.55
C LEU A 256 27.22 -1.67 -27.59
N LEU A 257 26.63 -0.47 -27.58
CA LEU A 257 27.37 0.80 -27.51
C LEU A 257 28.06 0.98 -26.15
N LEU A 258 27.40 0.65 -25.04
CA LEU A 258 28.00 0.66 -23.70
C LEU A 258 29.16 -0.35 -23.60
N ALA A 259 29.01 -1.54 -24.18
CA ALA A 259 30.05 -2.55 -24.22
C ALA A 259 31.26 -2.16 -25.10
N LEU A 260 31.09 -1.27 -26.07
CA LEU A 260 32.18 -0.68 -26.86
C LEU A 260 32.98 0.37 -26.07
N GLY A 261 32.44 0.90 -24.97
CA GLY A 261 33.08 1.89 -24.11
C GLY A 261 32.79 3.34 -24.50
N GLU A 262 31.72 3.59 -25.23
CA GLU A 262 31.19 4.94 -25.47
C GLU A 262 30.74 5.59 -24.15
N PRO A 263 30.82 6.93 -24.05
CA PRO A 263 30.44 7.64 -22.83
C PRO A 263 28.95 7.44 -22.52
N ALA A 264 28.69 6.84 -21.37
CA ALA A 264 27.33 6.54 -20.92
C ALA A 264 26.47 7.81 -20.76
N GLU A 265 27.07 8.98 -20.51
CA GLU A 265 26.34 10.25 -20.41
C GLU A 265 25.74 10.71 -21.74
N GLU A 266 26.48 10.65 -22.85
CA GLU A 266 25.96 11.00 -24.19
C GLU A 266 24.86 10.04 -24.61
N LEU A 267 25.04 8.74 -24.34
CA LEU A 267 24.04 7.71 -24.64
C LEU A 267 22.77 7.87 -23.81
N CYS A 268 22.89 8.26 -22.54
CA CYS A 268 21.74 8.60 -21.69
C CYS A 268 20.93 9.76 -22.30
N GLU A 269 21.60 10.82 -22.76
CA GLU A 269 20.95 12.00 -23.33
C GLU A 269 20.28 11.68 -24.67
N GLU A 270 20.97 10.96 -25.56
CA GLU A 270 20.37 10.50 -26.83
C GLU A 270 19.19 9.56 -26.60
N PHE A 271 19.28 8.66 -25.61
CA PHE A 271 18.18 7.76 -25.25
C PHE A 271 16.94 8.50 -24.74
N LEU A 272 17.14 9.42 -23.80
CA LEU A 272 16.04 10.24 -23.27
C LEU A 272 15.48 11.18 -24.33
N ALA A 273 16.28 11.71 -25.26
CA ALA A 273 15.81 12.55 -26.36
C ALA A 273 14.94 11.77 -27.35
N HIS A 274 15.32 10.54 -27.70
CA HIS A 274 14.50 9.69 -28.57
C HIS A 274 13.20 9.24 -27.86
N ALA A 275 13.28 8.87 -26.59
CA ALA A 275 12.10 8.57 -25.77
C ALA A 275 11.18 9.79 -25.62
N ARG A 276 11.75 11.00 -25.50
CA ARG A 276 11.02 12.28 -25.43
C ARG A 276 10.16 12.48 -26.67
N GLY A 277 10.74 12.39 -27.87
CA GLY A 277 10.01 12.60 -29.12
C GLY A 277 8.80 11.68 -29.23
N ARG A 278 8.98 10.39 -28.92
CA ARG A 278 7.91 9.39 -28.95
C ARG A 278 6.79 9.68 -27.94
N LEU A 279 7.14 10.03 -26.70
CA LEU A 279 6.15 10.36 -25.67
C LEU A 279 5.46 11.72 -25.95
N GLU A 280 6.17 12.68 -26.53
CA GLU A 280 5.59 13.97 -26.95
C GLU A 280 4.64 13.81 -28.13
N GLU A 281 4.91 12.90 -29.06
CA GLU A 281 3.95 12.51 -30.12
C GLU A 281 2.66 11.96 -29.50
N GLU A 282 2.75 11.05 -28.52
CA GLU A 282 1.59 10.52 -27.80
C GLU A 282 0.82 11.62 -27.05
N LEU A 283 1.52 12.55 -26.39
CA LEU A 283 0.90 13.69 -25.73
C LEU A 283 0.24 14.66 -26.72
N SER A 284 0.85 14.90 -27.88
CA SER A 284 0.29 15.76 -28.92
C SER A 284 -0.96 15.15 -29.54
N ALA A 285 -1.00 13.82 -29.68
CA ALA A 285 -2.19 13.10 -30.12
C ALA A 285 -3.34 13.23 -29.11
N LEU A 286 -3.06 13.16 -27.80
CA LEU A 286 -4.05 13.43 -26.75
C LEU A 286 -4.49 14.90 -26.73
N GLU A 287 -3.57 15.83 -26.98
CA GLU A 287 -3.88 17.26 -27.06
C GLU A 287 -4.79 17.60 -28.25
N ALA A 288 -4.63 16.91 -29.38
CA ALA A 288 -5.48 17.07 -30.55
C ALA A 288 -6.93 16.65 -30.30
N GLU A 289 -7.16 15.62 -29.48
CA GLU A 289 -8.51 15.18 -29.08
C GLU A 289 -9.23 16.19 -28.17
N LEU A 290 -8.49 17.07 -27.49
CA LEU A 290 -9.03 18.16 -26.67
C LEU A 290 -9.32 19.44 -27.47
N GLY A 291 -9.11 19.39 -28.79
CA GLY A 291 -9.43 20.46 -29.73
C GLY A 291 -10.95 20.66 -29.91
N PRO A 292 -11.37 21.72 -30.62
CA PRO A 292 -12.79 22.07 -30.80
C PRO A 292 -13.58 21.11 -31.72
N SER A 293 -13.01 19.96 -32.11
CA SER A 293 -13.66 19.01 -33.03
C SER A 293 -14.48 17.98 -32.25
N PRO A 294 -15.82 17.91 -32.45
CA PRO A 294 -16.65 16.86 -31.87
C PRO A 294 -16.56 15.54 -32.67
N PRO A 295 -16.81 14.37 -32.05
CA PRO A 295 -17.17 14.18 -30.65
C PRO A 295 -15.93 14.06 -29.76
N ALA A 296 -15.92 14.79 -28.64
CA ALA A 296 -14.89 14.62 -27.61
C ALA A 296 -15.00 13.19 -27.03
N PRO A 297 -13.89 12.44 -26.92
CA PRO A 297 -13.92 11.08 -26.40
C PRO A 297 -14.37 11.07 -24.94
N ASP A 298 -15.05 10.00 -24.52
CA ASP A 298 -15.47 9.81 -23.13
C ASP A 298 -14.27 10.01 -22.19
N VAL A 299 -14.47 10.64 -21.02
CA VAL A 299 -13.41 10.90 -20.03
C VAL A 299 -12.62 9.65 -19.68
N LEU A 300 -13.32 8.52 -19.61
CA LEU A 300 -12.76 7.21 -19.34
C LEU A 300 -11.87 6.74 -20.50
N GLU A 301 -12.31 6.92 -21.74
CA GLU A 301 -11.55 6.56 -22.94
C GLU A 301 -10.29 7.42 -23.08
N PHE A 302 -10.41 8.73 -22.83
CA PHE A 302 -9.27 9.65 -22.81
C PHE A 302 -8.23 9.26 -21.75
N THR A 303 -8.70 8.94 -20.53
CA THR A 303 -7.83 8.48 -19.44
C THR A 303 -7.19 7.13 -19.77
N ASP A 304 -7.92 6.24 -20.45
CA ASP A 304 -7.42 4.94 -20.87
C ASP A 304 -6.35 5.04 -21.93
N ARG A 305 -6.53 5.90 -22.93
CA ARG A 305 -5.56 6.16 -23.99
C ARG A 305 -4.30 6.81 -23.44
N GLY A 306 -4.43 7.79 -22.54
CA GLY A 306 -3.29 8.38 -21.84
C GLY A 306 -2.58 7.39 -20.90
N GLY A 307 -3.34 6.51 -20.26
CA GLY A 307 -2.80 5.47 -19.38
C GLY A 307 -2.09 4.33 -20.12
N SER A 308 -2.56 3.94 -21.30
CA SER A 308 -1.98 2.84 -22.09
C SER A 308 -0.81 3.31 -22.96
N GLY A 309 -0.94 4.48 -23.61
CA GLY A 309 0.12 5.12 -24.38
C GLY A 309 1.15 5.73 -23.43
N PHE A 310 0.90 6.97 -23.00
CA PHE A 310 1.89 7.78 -22.29
C PHE A 310 2.40 7.13 -21.00
N VAL A 311 1.50 6.74 -20.08
CA VAL A 311 1.92 6.18 -18.78
C VAL A 311 2.59 4.80 -18.96
N GLY A 312 2.10 3.99 -19.90
CA GLY A 312 2.70 2.71 -20.26
C GLY A 312 4.09 2.87 -20.88
N GLY A 313 4.23 3.77 -21.84
CA GLY A 313 5.50 4.13 -22.48
C GLY A 313 6.52 4.69 -21.50
N LEU A 314 6.09 5.58 -20.59
CA LEU A 314 6.95 6.11 -19.53
C LEU A 314 7.47 5.00 -18.61
N CYS A 315 6.62 4.02 -18.24
CA CYS A 315 7.07 2.87 -17.44
C CYS A 315 8.08 2.00 -18.19
N GLN A 316 7.88 1.77 -19.49
CA GLN A 316 8.80 0.99 -20.32
C GLN A 316 10.16 1.70 -20.46
N VAL A 317 10.16 3.00 -20.70
CA VAL A 317 11.38 3.83 -20.77
C VAL A 317 12.09 3.83 -19.42
N ALA A 318 11.36 3.97 -18.31
CA ALA A 318 11.95 3.95 -16.97
C ALA A 318 12.58 2.59 -16.63
N ALA A 319 11.90 1.48 -16.95
CA ALA A 319 12.43 0.14 -16.74
C ALA A 319 13.68 -0.12 -17.60
N ALA A 320 13.62 0.19 -18.89
CA ALA A 320 14.76 0.05 -19.79
C ALA A 320 15.95 0.93 -19.35
N TYR A 321 15.70 2.16 -18.90
CA TYR A 321 16.75 3.05 -18.40
C TYR A 321 17.42 2.48 -17.14
N GLN A 322 16.63 1.94 -16.20
CA GLN A 322 17.17 1.33 -14.98
C GLN A 322 18.00 0.08 -15.27
N GLU A 323 17.60 -0.75 -16.24
CA GLU A 323 18.38 -1.92 -16.65
C GLU A 323 19.68 -1.54 -17.38
N LEU A 324 19.60 -0.64 -18.35
CA LEU A 324 20.74 -0.27 -19.21
C LEU A 324 21.77 0.61 -18.49
N PHE A 325 21.31 1.50 -17.60
CA PHE A 325 22.15 2.52 -16.98
C PHE A 325 22.29 2.36 -15.46
N ALA A 326 22.09 1.14 -14.92
CA ALA A 326 22.24 0.83 -13.50
C ALA A 326 23.57 1.33 -12.89
N ALA A 327 24.63 1.39 -13.70
CA ALA A 327 25.97 1.83 -13.30
C ALA A 327 26.11 3.35 -13.05
N GLN A 328 25.16 4.19 -13.51
CA GLN A 328 25.22 5.65 -13.36
C GLN A 328 24.78 6.15 -11.97
N GLY A 329 24.29 5.26 -11.10
CA GLY A 329 23.96 5.58 -9.71
C GLY A 329 22.88 6.68 -9.57
N PRO A 330 22.94 7.51 -8.50
CA PRO A 330 21.86 8.45 -8.17
C PRO A 330 21.71 9.61 -9.16
N ALA A 331 22.79 10.05 -9.82
CA ALA A 331 22.74 11.14 -10.79
C ALA A 331 21.93 10.77 -12.05
N GLY A 332 22.04 9.53 -12.52
CA GLY A 332 21.21 9.01 -13.63
C GLY A 332 19.74 8.89 -13.22
N ALA A 333 19.46 8.43 -11.99
CA ALA A 333 18.11 8.36 -11.46
C ALA A 333 17.45 9.74 -11.33
N GLU A 334 18.20 10.78 -10.97
CA GLU A 334 17.70 12.16 -10.90
C GLU A 334 17.39 12.73 -12.29
N LYS A 335 18.25 12.48 -13.30
CA LYS A 335 17.97 12.85 -14.70
C LYS A 335 16.69 12.20 -15.22
N LEU A 336 16.50 10.90 -14.95
CA LEU A 336 15.27 10.17 -15.30
C LEU A 336 14.04 10.73 -14.57
N ALA A 337 14.19 11.07 -13.28
CA ALA A 337 13.11 11.67 -12.50
C ALA A 337 12.73 13.07 -13.00
N ALA A 338 13.69 13.90 -13.38
CA ALA A 338 13.44 15.21 -13.98
C ALA A 338 12.71 15.10 -15.33
N PHE A 339 13.17 14.18 -16.19
CA PHE A 339 12.51 13.85 -17.46
C PHE A 339 11.05 13.41 -17.26
N ALA A 340 10.81 12.49 -16.34
CA ALA A 340 9.47 11.99 -16.04
C ALA A 340 8.57 13.08 -15.43
N ARG A 341 9.12 13.97 -14.60
CA ARG A 341 8.39 15.08 -13.98
C ARG A 341 7.95 16.11 -15.02
N GLU A 342 8.82 16.46 -15.96
CA GLU A 342 8.52 17.40 -17.03
C GLU A 342 7.38 16.89 -17.92
N LEU A 343 7.52 15.69 -18.49
CA LEU A 343 6.48 15.10 -19.34
C LEU A 343 5.20 14.77 -18.56
N GLY A 344 5.35 14.30 -17.32
CA GLY A 344 4.23 14.04 -16.41
C GLY A 344 3.42 15.31 -16.12
N SER A 345 4.06 16.46 -15.93
CA SER A 345 3.37 17.73 -15.72
C SER A 345 2.50 18.13 -16.92
N ARG A 346 2.99 17.89 -18.15
CA ARG A 346 2.25 18.15 -19.37
C ARG A 346 1.05 17.20 -19.52
N TYR A 347 1.23 15.91 -19.24
CA TYR A 347 0.12 14.95 -19.19
C TYR A 347 -0.95 15.35 -18.17
N PHE A 348 -0.54 15.74 -16.97
CA PHE A 348 -1.47 16.18 -15.92
C PHE A 348 -2.26 17.42 -16.33
N ALA A 349 -1.64 18.40 -17.00
CA ALA A 349 -2.35 19.57 -17.53
C ALA A 349 -3.41 19.19 -18.58
N LEU A 350 -3.13 18.20 -19.44
CA LEU A 350 -4.11 17.70 -20.42
C LEU A 350 -5.28 17.00 -19.72
N VAL A 351 -4.99 16.18 -18.71
CA VAL A 351 -6.02 15.50 -17.89
C VAL A 351 -6.89 16.51 -17.16
N GLU A 352 -6.30 17.50 -16.49
CA GLU A 352 -7.05 18.58 -15.82
C GLU A 352 -7.95 19.34 -16.80
N ARG A 353 -7.45 19.67 -17.99
CA ARG A 353 -8.24 20.35 -19.03
C ARG A 353 -9.42 19.51 -19.53
N ARG A 354 -9.26 18.19 -19.68
CA ARG A 354 -10.38 17.28 -20.00
C ARG A 354 -11.40 17.22 -18.87
N LEU A 355 -10.93 17.08 -17.63
CA LEU A 355 -11.79 16.99 -16.43
C LEU A 355 -12.59 18.27 -16.19
N ALA A 356 -12.05 19.44 -16.56
CA ALA A 356 -12.75 20.72 -16.52
C ALA A 356 -13.88 20.84 -17.56
N GLN A 357 -13.75 20.21 -18.74
CA GLN A 357 -14.81 20.22 -19.76
C GLN A 357 -16.06 19.43 -19.33
N GLU A 358 -15.90 18.49 -18.40
CA GLU A 358 -16.97 17.63 -17.88
C GLU A 358 -17.82 18.29 -16.79
N GLN A 359 -17.63 19.59 -16.56
CA GLN A 359 -18.30 20.29 -15.46
C GLN A 359 -19.84 20.31 -15.56
N GLY A 360 -20.42 19.99 -16.73
CA GLY A 360 -21.88 20.01 -16.96
C GLY A 360 -22.64 18.68 -16.85
N GLY A 361 -21.97 17.52 -16.65
CA GLY A 361 -22.65 16.22 -16.57
C GLY A 361 -23.18 15.86 -15.17
N SER A 362 -24.43 15.38 -15.06
CA SER A 362 -25.04 14.95 -13.79
C SER A 362 -24.44 13.65 -13.23
N ASP A 363 -23.79 12.85 -14.08
CA ASP A 363 -23.29 11.52 -13.72
C ASP A 363 -21.82 11.56 -13.27
N ASN A 364 -21.63 11.66 -11.96
CA ASN A 364 -20.31 11.48 -11.31
C ASN A 364 -19.74 10.05 -11.49
N SER A 365 -20.51 9.09 -11.99
CA SER A 365 -20.10 7.69 -12.12
C SER A 365 -18.94 7.50 -13.11
N LEU A 366 -19.02 8.14 -14.28
CA LEU A 366 -17.96 8.09 -15.30
C LEU A 366 -16.71 8.83 -14.82
N LEU A 367 -16.89 9.99 -14.18
CA LEU A 367 -15.81 10.78 -13.61
C LEU A 367 -15.03 10.01 -12.54
N VAL A 368 -15.73 9.39 -11.58
CA VAL A 368 -15.10 8.60 -10.51
C VAL A 368 -14.35 7.40 -11.09
N ARG A 369 -14.91 6.71 -12.08
CA ARG A 369 -14.24 5.60 -12.77
C ARG A 369 -12.98 6.07 -13.52
N ALA A 370 -13.04 7.21 -14.18
CA ALA A 370 -11.89 7.80 -14.86
C ALA A 370 -10.78 8.18 -13.84
N LEU A 371 -11.13 8.87 -12.75
CA LEU A 371 -10.19 9.23 -11.68
C LEU A 371 -9.57 7.99 -11.01
N ASP A 372 -10.36 6.94 -10.80
CA ASP A 372 -9.86 5.67 -10.24
C ASP A 372 -8.84 5.02 -11.18
N ARG A 373 -9.14 4.99 -12.48
CA ARG A 373 -8.24 4.42 -13.48
C ARG A 373 -6.96 5.24 -13.63
N PHE A 374 -7.07 6.57 -13.67
CA PHE A 374 -5.94 7.50 -13.64
C PHE A 374 -5.03 7.23 -12.43
N HIS A 375 -5.61 7.15 -11.23
CA HIS A 375 -4.88 6.88 -10.00
C HIS A 375 -4.19 5.50 -10.02
N ARG A 376 -4.88 4.44 -10.47
CA ARG A 376 -4.30 3.09 -10.55
C ARG A 376 -3.14 3.02 -11.53
N ARG A 377 -3.26 3.65 -12.70
CA ARG A 377 -2.23 3.62 -13.75
C ARG A 377 -0.95 4.33 -13.31
N LEU A 378 -1.07 5.37 -12.49
CA LEU A 378 0.07 6.14 -11.98
C LEU A 378 0.74 5.51 -10.74
N ARG A 379 0.17 4.45 -10.18
CA ARG A 379 0.76 3.73 -9.04
C ARG A 379 2.04 2.98 -9.41
N ALA A 380 2.06 2.32 -10.56
CA ALA A 380 3.24 1.60 -11.05
C ALA A 380 4.44 2.52 -11.34
N PRO A 381 4.30 3.62 -12.12
CA PRO A 381 5.39 4.58 -12.28
C PRO A 381 5.74 5.30 -10.97
N GLY A 382 4.79 5.50 -10.06
CA GLY A 382 5.08 6.02 -8.72
C GLY A 382 6.01 5.13 -7.89
N ALA A 383 5.97 3.81 -8.09
CA ALA A 383 6.90 2.88 -7.44
C ALA A 383 8.28 2.85 -8.12
N LEU A 384 8.32 2.91 -9.46
CA LEU A 384 9.57 2.91 -10.22
C LEU A 384 10.32 4.25 -10.18
N LEU A 385 9.58 5.36 -10.05
CA LEU A 385 10.05 6.74 -10.12
C LEU A 385 9.55 7.56 -8.93
N ALA A 386 9.81 7.08 -7.71
CA ALA A 386 9.38 7.78 -6.50
C ALA A 386 9.85 9.25 -6.46
N ALA A 387 11.08 9.53 -6.91
CA ALA A 387 11.67 10.87 -6.98
C ALA A 387 10.98 11.83 -7.98
N ALA A 388 10.17 11.31 -8.91
CA ALA A 388 9.41 12.14 -9.85
C ALA A 388 8.11 12.68 -9.25
N GLY A 389 7.62 12.13 -8.13
CA GLY A 389 6.43 12.61 -7.42
C GLY A 389 5.10 12.40 -8.18
N LEU A 390 5.08 11.59 -9.25
CA LEU A 390 3.92 11.44 -10.14
C LEU A 390 2.66 10.91 -9.42
N ALA A 391 2.83 9.98 -8.46
CA ALA A 391 1.71 9.44 -7.70
C ALA A 391 1.11 10.46 -6.71
N GLU A 392 1.92 11.37 -6.18
CA GLU A 392 1.47 12.43 -5.27
C GLU A 392 0.71 13.51 -6.04
N ALA A 393 1.25 13.95 -7.17
CA ALA A 393 0.57 14.86 -8.09
C ALA A 393 -0.78 14.27 -8.58
N ALA A 394 -0.81 12.98 -8.90
CA ALA A 394 -2.06 12.30 -9.26
C ALA A 394 -3.10 12.34 -8.13
N THR A 395 -2.68 12.12 -6.88
CA THR A 395 -3.59 12.23 -5.73
C THR A 395 -4.09 13.66 -5.51
N GLU A 396 -3.25 14.66 -5.72
CA GLU A 396 -3.62 16.07 -5.59
C GLU A 396 -4.69 16.47 -6.62
N ILE A 397 -4.57 15.98 -7.86
CA ILE A 397 -5.56 16.22 -8.92
C ILE A 397 -6.90 15.58 -8.56
N VAL A 398 -6.89 14.32 -8.10
CA VAL A 398 -8.11 13.62 -7.66
C VAL A 398 -8.78 14.37 -6.51
N GLU A 399 -7.99 14.86 -5.56
CA GLU A 399 -8.48 15.64 -4.42
C GLU A 399 -9.09 16.98 -4.87
N ARG A 400 -8.41 17.71 -5.76
CA ARG A 400 -8.89 18.98 -6.30
C ARG A 400 -10.22 18.81 -7.02
N VAL A 401 -10.33 17.81 -7.90
CA VAL A 401 -11.56 17.51 -8.64
C VAL A 401 -12.68 17.10 -7.69
N ALA A 402 -12.39 16.30 -6.66
CA ALA A 402 -13.39 15.97 -5.64
C ALA A 402 -13.90 17.21 -4.89
N ARG A 403 -13.02 18.14 -4.51
CA ARG A 403 -13.41 19.41 -3.85
C ARG A 403 -14.22 20.31 -4.77
N GLU A 404 -13.86 20.44 -6.03
CA GLU A 404 -14.62 21.20 -7.02
C GLU A 404 -16.04 20.63 -7.19
N ARG A 405 -16.18 19.30 -7.25
CA ARG A 405 -17.49 18.65 -7.32
C ARG A 405 -18.33 18.84 -6.07
N LEU A 406 -17.73 18.80 -4.88
CA LEU A 406 -18.41 19.14 -3.64
C LEU A 406 -18.91 20.60 -3.65
N GLY A 407 -18.08 21.52 -4.14
CA GLY A 407 -18.47 22.93 -4.33
C GLY A 407 -19.67 23.09 -5.26
N HIS A 408 -19.66 22.41 -6.41
CA HIS A 408 -20.77 22.44 -7.36
C HIS A 408 -22.07 21.86 -6.77
N HIS A 409 -22.00 20.74 -6.06
CA HIS A 409 -23.15 20.16 -5.37
C HIS A 409 -23.70 21.09 -4.29
N LEU A 410 -22.84 21.76 -3.52
CA LEU A 410 -23.27 22.75 -2.53
C LEU A 410 -23.99 23.94 -3.18
N GLN A 411 -23.45 24.48 -4.29
CA GLN A 411 -24.09 25.57 -5.03
C GLN A 411 -25.45 25.13 -5.61
N SER A 412 -25.54 23.92 -6.14
CA SER A 412 -26.80 23.33 -6.63
C SER A 412 -27.84 23.20 -5.52
N LEU A 413 -27.44 22.72 -4.32
CA LEU A 413 -28.31 22.66 -3.14
C LEU A 413 -28.80 24.04 -2.70
N GLN A 414 -27.91 25.04 -2.69
CA GLN A 414 -28.28 26.43 -2.36
C GLN A 414 -29.27 27.02 -3.38
N ALA A 415 -29.03 26.79 -4.67
CA ALA A 415 -29.91 27.23 -5.74
C ALA A 415 -31.29 26.55 -5.66
N ALA A 416 -31.33 25.24 -5.39
CA ALA A 416 -32.57 24.49 -5.20
C ALA A 416 -33.36 24.99 -3.98
N PHE A 417 -32.68 25.26 -2.86
CA PHE A 417 -33.31 25.82 -1.67
C PHE A 417 -33.89 27.22 -1.93
N LEU A 418 -33.13 28.08 -2.63
CA LEU A 418 -33.60 29.40 -3.03
C LEU A 418 -34.81 29.32 -3.98
N GLY A 419 -34.80 28.37 -4.92
CA GLY A 419 -35.94 28.06 -5.78
C GLY A 419 -37.18 27.71 -4.96
N CYS A 420 -37.06 26.76 -4.03
CA CYS A 420 -38.15 26.36 -3.14
C CYS A 420 -38.72 27.55 -2.34
N LEU A 421 -37.86 28.42 -1.80
CA LEU A 421 -38.32 29.63 -1.09
C LEU A 421 -39.02 30.63 -2.01
N THR A 422 -38.57 30.73 -3.26
CA THR A 422 -39.19 31.57 -4.28
C THR A 422 -40.59 31.06 -4.62
N ASP A 423 -40.75 29.75 -4.78
CA ASP A 423 -42.03 29.10 -5.04
C ASP A 423 -43.02 29.30 -3.88
N VAL A 424 -42.55 29.13 -2.63
CA VAL A 424 -43.36 29.42 -1.43
C VAL A 424 -43.80 30.87 -1.40
N ARG A 425 -42.88 31.81 -1.69
CA ARG A 425 -43.20 33.24 -1.73
C ARG A 425 -44.24 33.55 -2.79
N GLN A 426 -44.14 32.95 -3.98
CA GLN A 426 -45.12 33.12 -5.05
C GLN A 426 -46.49 32.54 -4.67
N ALA A 427 -46.51 31.35 -4.06
CA ALA A 427 -47.73 30.71 -3.58
C ALA A 427 -48.44 31.54 -2.50
N LEU A 428 -47.68 32.18 -1.60
CA LEU A 428 -48.21 33.05 -0.55
C LEU A 428 -48.66 34.43 -1.08
N ALA A 429 -48.01 34.96 -2.12
CA ALA A 429 -48.33 36.25 -2.72
C ALA A 429 -49.47 36.18 -3.75
N ALA A 430 -49.86 34.99 -4.20
CA ALA A 430 -50.91 34.80 -5.20
C ALA A 430 -52.26 35.35 -4.70
N PRO A 431 -53.00 36.15 -5.51
CA PRO A 431 -54.28 36.70 -5.12
C PRO A 431 -55.29 35.59 -4.84
N ARG A 432 -55.93 35.63 -3.66
CA ARG A 432 -56.93 34.65 -3.26
C ARG A 432 -58.18 34.82 -4.12
N ILE A 433 -58.54 33.78 -4.87
CA ILE A 433 -59.82 33.71 -5.59
C ILE A 433 -60.92 33.50 -4.54
N ALA A 434 -61.94 34.36 -4.53
CA ALA A 434 -63.06 34.24 -3.61
C ALA A 434 -63.67 32.83 -3.65
N GLY A 435 -63.69 32.13 -2.51
CA GLY A 435 -64.25 30.78 -2.39
C GLY A 435 -63.24 29.62 -2.43
N LYS A 436 -61.94 29.86 -2.69
CA LYS A 436 -60.88 28.86 -2.50
C LYS A 436 -60.02 29.22 -1.29
N GLU A 437 -59.85 28.27 -0.36
CA GLU A 437 -58.83 28.37 0.68
C GLU A 437 -57.45 28.48 0.00
N GLY A 438 -56.61 29.41 0.47
CA GLY A 438 -55.24 29.54 -0.04
C GLY A 438 -54.42 28.28 0.27
N PRO A 439 -53.24 28.09 -0.35
CA PRO A 439 -52.42 26.92 -0.11
C PRO A 439 -52.12 26.79 1.39
N GLY A 440 -52.37 25.61 1.97
CA GLY A 440 -52.15 25.37 3.38
C GLY A 440 -50.67 25.55 3.71
N LEU A 441 -50.35 26.29 4.78
CA LEU A 441 -48.95 26.46 5.22
C LEU A 441 -48.27 25.12 5.49
N ALA A 442 -49.03 24.13 6.00
CA ALA A 442 -48.55 22.76 6.21
C ALA A 442 -48.20 22.05 4.88
N GLU A 443 -48.97 22.25 3.81
CA GLU A 443 -48.69 21.66 2.49
C GLU A 443 -47.46 22.28 1.85
N LEU A 444 -47.34 23.62 1.91
CA LEU A 444 -46.15 24.33 1.43
C LEU A 444 -44.88 23.87 2.19
N LEU A 445 -44.98 23.71 3.51
CA LEU A 445 -43.88 23.18 4.33
C LEU A 445 -43.50 21.75 3.92
N ALA A 446 -44.49 20.87 3.71
CA ALA A 446 -44.25 19.50 3.28
C ALA A 446 -43.56 19.44 1.89
N ASN A 447 -43.98 20.30 0.96
CA ASN A 447 -43.36 20.39 -0.37
C ASN A 447 -41.91 20.87 -0.31
N VAL A 448 -41.61 21.88 0.50
CA VAL A 448 -40.23 22.34 0.73
C VAL A 448 -39.40 21.22 1.36
N ALA A 449 -39.91 20.57 2.40
CA ALA A 449 -39.19 19.51 3.11
C ALA A 449 -38.86 18.31 2.19
N THR A 450 -39.84 17.86 1.41
CA THR A 450 -39.68 16.76 0.44
C THR A 450 -38.70 17.11 -0.68
N SER A 451 -38.79 18.32 -1.23
CA SER A 451 -37.86 18.83 -2.25
C SER A 451 -36.43 18.88 -1.74
N ILE A 452 -36.19 19.53 -0.59
CA ILE A 452 -34.86 19.63 0.03
C ILE A 452 -34.30 18.23 0.32
N LEU A 453 -35.12 17.34 0.88
CA LEU A 453 -34.71 15.96 1.16
C LEU A 453 -34.31 15.21 -0.11
N SER A 454 -35.06 15.38 -1.21
CA SER A 454 -34.74 14.76 -2.50
C SER A 454 -33.40 15.25 -3.04
N HIS A 455 -33.16 16.56 -3.03
CA HIS A 455 -31.92 17.15 -3.49
C HIS A 455 -30.71 16.73 -2.63
N ILE A 456 -30.85 16.72 -1.29
CA ILE A 456 -29.81 16.23 -0.38
C ILE A 456 -29.49 14.76 -0.67
N LYS A 457 -30.50 13.90 -0.86
CA LYS A 457 -30.30 12.48 -1.20
C LYS A 457 -29.56 12.31 -2.54
N ALA A 458 -29.93 13.08 -3.55
CA ALA A 458 -29.27 13.05 -4.85
C ALA A 458 -27.79 13.46 -4.74
N SER A 459 -27.50 14.60 -4.10
CA SER A 459 -26.12 15.05 -3.88
C SER A 459 -25.31 14.05 -3.05
N LEU A 460 -25.91 13.45 -2.01
CA LEU A 460 -25.24 12.43 -1.20
C LEU A 460 -24.92 11.17 -2.04
N ALA A 461 -25.84 10.70 -2.87
CA ALA A 461 -25.59 9.57 -3.75
C ALA A 461 -24.44 9.84 -4.73
N SER A 462 -24.40 11.04 -5.33
CA SER A 462 -23.34 11.47 -6.24
C SER A 462 -21.98 11.63 -5.56
N VAL A 463 -21.93 12.04 -4.30
CA VAL A 463 -20.70 12.18 -3.51
C VAL A 463 -20.21 10.83 -2.97
N HIS A 464 -21.14 9.95 -2.59
CA HIS A 464 -20.81 8.63 -2.04
C HIS A 464 -19.94 7.79 -2.99
N LEU A 465 -20.10 7.99 -4.30
CA LEU A 465 -19.27 7.37 -5.34
C LEU A 465 -17.77 7.61 -5.13
N PHE A 466 -17.35 8.80 -4.68
CA PHE A 466 -15.93 9.10 -4.42
C PHE A 466 -15.37 8.36 -3.20
N THR A 467 -16.25 7.97 -2.27
CA THR A 467 -15.90 7.28 -1.01
C THR A 467 -16.19 5.77 -1.05
N ALA A 468 -16.64 5.26 -2.19
CA ALA A 468 -16.95 3.85 -2.35
C ALA A 468 -15.70 2.99 -2.17
N LYS A 469 -15.82 1.87 -1.42
CA LYS A 469 -14.70 0.97 -1.10
C LYS A 469 -14.00 0.37 -2.32
N GLU A 470 -14.68 0.33 -3.46
CA GLU A 470 -14.19 -0.21 -4.73
C GLU A 470 -13.19 0.72 -5.42
N VAL A 471 -13.14 1.99 -5.01
CA VAL A 471 -12.28 3.01 -5.59
C VAL A 471 -10.91 2.97 -4.91
N SER A 472 -9.84 2.85 -5.69
CA SER A 472 -8.48 2.62 -5.20
C SER A 472 -7.91 3.81 -4.42
N PHE A 473 -8.26 5.04 -4.78
CA PHE A 473 -7.83 6.25 -4.07
C PHE A 473 -8.56 6.46 -2.74
N SER A 474 -9.71 5.79 -2.51
CA SER A 474 -10.48 5.90 -1.26
C SER A 474 -9.72 5.41 -0.02
N ASN A 475 -8.66 4.60 -0.22
CA ASN A 475 -7.84 4.09 0.88
C ASN A 475 -6.83 5.11 1.42
N LYS A 476 -6.67 6.27 0.75
CA LYS A 476 -5.77 7.33 1.20
C LYS A 476 -6.32 8.02 2.45
N PRO A 477 -5.46 8.49 3.36
CA PRO A 477 -5.89 9.12 4.62
C PRO A 477 -6.81 10.32 4.38
N TYR A 478 -6.69 11.06 3.28
CA TYR A 478 -7.65 12.14 2.97
C TYR A 478 -9.11 11.65 2.78
N PHE A 479 -9.30 10.44 2.25
CA PHE A 479 -10.63 9.83 2.06
C PHE A 479 -11.07 8.94 3.24
N ARG A 480 -10.15 8.62 4.18
CA ARG A 480 -10.37 7.67 5.29
C ARG A 480 -10.19 8.23 6.70
N ASP A 481 -9.30 9.19 6.90
CA ASP A 481 -8.93 9.73 8.21
C ASP A 481 -9.64 11.05 8.50
N GLN A 482 -10.13 11.13 9.75
CA GLN A 482 -10.93 12.19 10.38
C GLN A 482 -12.42 12.10 10.08
N SER A 483 -13.12 11.20 10.80
CA SER A 483 -14.57 11.29 11.11
C SER A 483 -15.42 11.90 9.98
N PRO A 484 -15.65 11.17 8.87
CA PRO A 484 -15.79 11.79 7.54
C PRO A 484 -17.15 12.44 7.27
N VAL A 485 -18.04 12.50 8.26
CA VAL A 485 -19.39 13.03 8.11
C VAL A 485 -19.74 13.79 9.36
N THR A 486 -20.13 15.06 9.20
CA THR A 486 -20.71 15.86 10.29
C THR A 486 -21.81 15.03 10.96
N PRO A 487 -21.72 14.75 12.27
CA PRO A 487 -22.69 13.88 12.90
C PRO A 487 -24.08 14.51 12.79
N VAL A 488 -25.09 13.67 12.56
CA VAL A 488 -26.48 14.11 12.38
C VAL A 488 -26.94 14.99 13.54
N SER A 489 -26.45 14.73 14.76
CA SER A 489 -26.72 15.55 15.94
C SER A 489 -26.26 17.00 15.79
N THR A 490 -25.11 17.24 15.14
CA THR A 490 -24.58 18.59 14.90
C THR A 490 -25.41 19.31 13.85
N LEU A 491 -25.76 18.63 12.75
CA LEU A 491 -26.65 19.18 11.73
C LEU A 491 -28.03 19.51 12.31
N CYS A 492 -28.60 18.63 13.13
CA CYS A 492 -29.86 18.87 13.83
C CYS A 492 -29.76 20.06 14.80
N ALA A 493 -28.63 20.21 15.50
CA ALA A 493 -28.41 21.33 16.43
C ALA A 493 -28.32 22.66 15.67
N GLU A 494 -27.55 22.73 14.59
CA GLU A 494 -27.43 23.93 13.75
C GLU A 494 -28.75 24.30 13.07
N ALA A 495 -29.48 23.31 12.55
CA ALA A 495 -30.79 23.50 11.96
C ALA A 495 -31.79 24.04 13.00
N ARG A 496 -31.79 23.47 14.22
CA ARG A 496 -32.65 23.92 15.32
C ARG A 496 -32.30 25.34 15.76
N GLU A 497 -31.02 25.67 15.88
CA GLU A 497 -30.57 27.01 16.25
C GLU A 497 -30.95 28.04 15.17
N THR A 498 -30.80 27.69 13.90
CA THR A 498 -31.23 28.55 12.77
C THR A 498 -32.74 28.76 12.78
N ALA A 499 -33.52 27.69 12.98
CA ALA A 499 -34.98 27.77 13.12
C ALA A 499 -35.40 28.66 14.30
N ARG A 500 -34.72 28.55 15.44
CA ARG A 500 -34.97 29.38 16.63
C ARG A 500 -34.69 30.86 16.36
N ARG A 501 -33.62 31.17 15.62
CA ARG A 501 -33.29 32.55 15.21
C ARG A 501 -34.36 33.14 14.29
N LEU A 502 -34.83 32.36 13.31
CA LEU A 502 -35.91 32.77 12.42
C LEU A 502 -37.23 33.00 13.18
N LEU A 503 -37.59 32.10 14.10
CA LEU A 503 -38.78 32.25 14.93
C LEU A 503 -38.70 33.48 15.84
N THR A 504 -37.54 33.71 16.47
CA THR A 504 -37.30 34.91 17.28
C THR A 504 -37.42 36.18 16.44
N HIS A 505 -36.91 36.17 15.21
CA HIS A 505 -37.05 37.30 14.30
C HIS A 505 -38.51 37.54 13.91
N TYR A 506 -39.28 36.48 13.62
CA TYR A 506 -40.72 36.57 13.36
C TYR A 506 -41.48 37.22 14.53
N VAL A 507 -41.24 36.76 15.77
CA VAL A 507 -41.84 37.34 16.99
C VAL A 507 -41.53 38.82 17.11
N LYS A 508 -40.27 39.22 16.85
CA LYS A 508 -39.87 40.64 16.86
C LYS A 508 -40.63 41.45 15.81
N VAL A 509 -40.72 40.96 14.57
CA VAL A 509 -41.41 41.67 13.48
C VAL A 509 -42.90 41.82 13.79
N GLN A 510 -43.59 40.74 14.19
CA GLN A 510 -45.01 40.80 14.54
C GLN A 510 -45.28 41.69 15.76
N GLY A 511 -44.45 41.53 16.80
CA GLY A 511 -44.49 42.39 17.99
C GLY A 511 -44.31 43.87 17.65
N LEU A 512 -43.41 44.20 16.72
CA LEU A 512 -43.20 45.57 16.25
C LEU A 512 -44.39 46.13 15.46
N VAL A 513 -45.08 45.33 14.65
CA VAL A 513 -46.29 45.77 13.91
C VAL A 513 -47.37 46.23 14.88
N ILE A 514 -47.68 45.41 15.89
CA ILE A 514 -48.65 45.76 16.94
C ILE A 514 -48.16 46.96 17.76
N SER A 515 -46.87 46.97 18.12
CA SER A 515 -46.24 48.05 18.88
C SER A 515 -46.30 49.40 18.18
N GLN A 516 -46.14 49.43 16.85
CA GLN A 516 -46.25 50.66 16.05
C GLN A 516 -47.68 51.21 16.08
N MET A 517 -48.70 50.34 16.06
CA MET A 517 -50.09 50.74 16.19
C MET A 517 -50.37 51.36 17.57
N LEU A 518 -49.93 50.67 18.63
CA LEU A 518 -50.05 51.15 20.01
C LEU A 518 -49.34 52.50 20.20
N ARG A 519 -48.10 52.62 19.71
CA ARG A 519 -47.33 53.87 19.75
C ARG A 519 -48.07 55.01 19.08
N LYS A 520 -48.47 54.85 17.81
CA LYS A 520 -49.21 55.87 17.07
C LYS A 520 -50.49 56.27 17.81
N SER A 521 -51.20 55.33 18.42
CA SER A 521 -52.44 55.61 19.17
C SER A 521 -52.23 56.45 20.43
N VAL A 522 -51.06 56.35 21.05
CA VAL A 522 -50.71 57.12 22.25
C VAL A 522 -50.12 58.48 21.86
N GLU A 523 -49.35 58.54 20.78
CA GLU A 523 -48.67 59.78 20.37
C GLU A 523 -49.58 60.83 19.75
N THR A 524 -50.65 60.42 19.06
CA THR A 524 -51.53 61.34 18.31
C THR A 524 -52.67 61.93 19.14
N ARG A 525 -52.92 61.39 20.34
CA ARG A 525 -54.04 61.82 21.19
C ARG A 525 -53.60 62.91 22.17
N ASP A 526 -54.46 63.91 22.37
CA ASP A 526 -54.34 64.83 23.50
C ASP A 526 -54.88 64.18 24.78
N TRP A 527 -53.96 63.83 25.68
CA TRP A 527 -54.26 63.15 26.94
C TRP A 527 -54.68 64.10 28.06
N LEU A 528 -54.43 65.42 27.92
CA LEU A 528 -54.78 66.42 28.92
C LEU A 528 -56.24 66.85 28.80
N SER A 529 -56.75 66.99 27.57
CA SER A 529 -58.12 67.43 27.25
C SER A 529 -59.07 66.27 26.91
N SER A 530 -58.80 65.08 27.42
CA SER A 530 -59.61 63.89 27.16
C SER A 530 -61.02 63.99 27.76
N LEU A 531 -62.02 63.48 27.04
CA LEU A 531 -63.39 63.30 27.55
C LEU A 531 -63.50 62.05 28.43
N GLU A 532 -64.50 62.01 29.29
CA GLU A 532 -64.80 60.84 30.13
C GLU A 532 -64.98 59.57 29.28
N PRO A 533 -64.25 58.49 29.58
CA PRO A 533 -64.26 57.28 28.76
C PRO A 533 -65.61 56.57 28.87
N ARG A 534 -66.22 56.28 27.72
CA ARG A 534 -67.47 55.50 27.62
C ARG A 534 -67.31 54.17 26.90
N ASN A 535 -66.19 54.00 26.20
CA ASN A 535 -65.87 52.84 25.39
C ASN A 535 -64.35 52.58 25.44
N VAL A 536 -63.97 51.34 25.17
CA VAL A 536 -62.59 50.93 24.91
C VAL A 536 -62.11 51.52 23.58
N ARG A 537 -60.85 51.97 23.50
CA ARG A 537 -60.29 52.47 22.23
C ARG A 537 -60.27 51.37 21.16
N ALA A 538 -60.66 51.74 19.93
CA ALA A 538 -60.66 50.83 18.77
C ALA A 538 -59.31 50.15 18.52
N VAL A 539 -58.20 50.83 18.83
CA VAL A 539 -56.85 50.26 18.72
C VAL A 539 -56.66 49.06 19.64
N MET A 540 -57.24 49.04 20.84
CA MET A 540 -57.11 47.89 21.75
C MET A 540 -57.90 46.68 21.25
N LYS A 541 -59.09 46.91 20.70
CA LYS A 541 -59.85 45.87 20.00
C LYS A 541 -59.04 45.31 18.83
N ARG A 542 -58.42 46.20 18.05
CA ARG A 542 -57.55 45.80 16.93
C ARG A 542 -56.34 44.98 17.37
N VAL A 543 -55.71 45.30 18.50
CA VAL A 543 -54.62 44.48 19.07
C VAL A 543 -55.09 43.06 19.38
N VAL A 544 -56.28 42.90 19.96
CA VAL A 544 -56.85 41.58 20.25
C VAL A 544 -57.18 40.84 18.95
N GLU A 545 -57.78 41.51 17.97
CA GLU A 545 -58.05 40.93 16.64
C GLU A 545 -56.78 40.46 15.94
N ASP A 546 -55.74 41.31 15.86
CA ASP A 546 -54.48 40.98 15.21
C ASP A 546 -53.74 39.86 15.96
N THR A 547 -53.77 39.87 17.30
CA THR A 547 -53.20 38.77 18.11
C THR A 547 -53.95 37.46 17.88
N THR A 548 -55.28 37.50 17.76
CA THR A 548 -56.10 36.32 17.44
C THR A 548 -55.83 35.81 16.02
N ALA A 549 -55.64 36.70 15.05
CA ALA A 549 -55.28 36.32 13.69
C ALA A 549 -53.90 35.64 13.64
N ILE A 550 -52.93 36.15 14.41
CA ILE A 550 -51.61 35.53 14.57
C ILE A 550 -51.73 34.17 15.28
N ASP A 551 -52.54 34.05 16.32
CA ASP A 551 -52.81 32.81 17.05
C ASP A 551 -53.31 31.69 16.12
N VAL A 552 -54.26 32.01 15.24
CA VAL A 552 -54.75 31.06 14.22
C VAL A 552 -53.64 30.68 13.24
N GLN A 553 -52.87 31.64 12.72
CA GLN A 553 -51.80 31.36 11.76
C GLN A 553 -50.66 30.52 12.34
N VAL A 554 -50.22 30.85 13.56
CA VAL A 554 -49.17 30.11 14.27
C VAL A 554 -49.68 28.71 14.66
N GLY A 555 -50.97 28.59 15.01
CA GLY A 555 -51.62 27.31 15.32
C GLY A 555 -51.68 26.33 14.15
N LEU A 556 -51.50 26.79 12.90
CA LEU A 556 -51.38 25.90 11.73
C LEU A 556 -50.02 25.17 11.67
N LEU A 557 -49.01 25.65 12.40
CA LEU A 557 -47.63 25.15 12.34
C LEU A 557 -47.11 24.61 13.67
N TYR A 558 -47.58 25.16 14.80
CA TYR A 558 -47.09 24.82 16.13
C TYR A 558 -48.22 24.35 17.05
N GLU A 559 -47.89 23.39 17.90
CA GLU A 559 -48.77 22.95 18.99
C GLU A 559 -48.96 24.07 20.03
N GLU A 560 -50.07 23.98 20.78
CA GLU A 560 -50.48 24.99 21.76
C GLU A 560 -49.40 25.26 22.83
N GLY A 561 -48.68 24.22 23.27
CA GLY A 561 -47.72 24.32 24.39
C GLY A 561 -48.39 24.22 25.76
N VAL A 562 -47.60 24.25 26.83
CA VAL A 562 -48.10 24.15 28.21
C VAL A 562 -48.51 25.53 28.71
N ARG A 563 -49.79 25.69 29.03
CA ARG A 563 -50.28 26.81 29.86
C ARG A 563 -50.27 26.35 31.32
N LYS A 564 -49.96 27.26 32.27
CA LYS A 564 -50.31 27.00 33.67
C LYS A 564 -51.83 26.83 33.72
N ALA A 565 -52.30 25.61 33.99
CA ALA A 565 -53.72 25.30 34.00
C ALA A 565 -54.47 26.22 34.97
N GLN A 566 -55.69 26.59 34.60
CA GLN A 566 -56.63 27.16 35.56
C GLN A 566 -56.72 26.24 36.78
N SER A 567 -56.45 26.80 37.96
CA SER A 567 -57.31 26.49 39.10
C SER A 567 -58.73 26.86 38.67
N SER A 568 -59.67 25.92 38.77
CA SER A 568 -61.03 25.98 38.24
C SER A 568 -61.94 27.07 38.87
N ASP A 569 -61.40 28.23 39.25
CA ASP A 569 -62.10 29.26 40.03
C ASP A 569 -62.03 30.67 39.40
N SER A 570 -61.39 30.84 38.23
CA SER A 570 -61.28 32.15 37.57
C SER A 570 -62.57 32.65 36.90
N SER A 571 -63.60 31.81 36.79
CA SER A 571 -64.95 32.28 36.39
C SER A 571 -65.67 33.05 37.51
N LYS A 572 -65.07 33.20 38.70
CA LYS A 572 -65.68 33.89 39.86
C LYS A 572 -64.92 35.12 40.34
N ARG A 573 -63.79 35.50 39.73
CA ARG A 573 -63.03 36.69 40.15
C ARG A 573 -63.51 38.02 39.54
N THR A 574 -64.64 38.02 38.85
CA THR A 574 -65.50 39.21 38.69
C THR A 574 -66.46 39.43 39.86
N PHE A 575 -66.53 38.51 40.85
CA PHE A 575 -67.32 38.68 42.07
C PHE A 575 -66.52 38.28 43.32
N SER A 576 -65.84 39.23 43.96
CA SER A 576 -65.64 39.25 45.43
C SER A 576 -64.81 40.48 45.85
N VAL A 577 -65.51 41.58 46.11
CA VAL A 577 -65.06 42.52 47.14
C VAL A 577 -65.44 41.91 48.50
N TYR A 578 -64.40 41.61 49.27
CA TYR A 578 -64.37 41.52 50.73
C TYR A 578 -65.30 40.49 51.41
N SER A 579 -64.82 39.26 51.59
CA SER A 579 -64.98 38.49 52.84
C SER A 579 -64.20 37.18 52.77
N SER A 580 -63.09 37.08 53.50
CA SER A 580 -62.83 35.95 54.40
C SER A 580 -61.48 36.08 55.11
N SER A 581 -61.57 35.97 56.42
CA SER A 581 -60.50 35.73 57.36
C SER A 581 -59.57 34.57 56.93
N ARG A 582 -58.29 34.85 56.73
CA ARG A 582 -57.22 33.97 57.24
C ARG A 582 -55.87 34.70 57.31
N GLN A 583 -55.43 34.86 58.55
CA GLN A 583 -54.06 35.06 59.04
C GLN A 583 -53.21 36.20 58.46
N GLN A 584 -53.19 37.25 59.29
CA GLN A 584 -52.24 38.36 59.32
C GLN A 584 -50.78 37.92 59.18
N GLY A 585 -50.09 38.59 58.27
CA GLY A 585 -48.65 38.49 58.06
C GLY A 585 -48.10 39.67 57.26
N ARG A 586 -48.40 40.90 57.73
CA ARG A 586 -47.72 42.18 57.47
C ARG A 586 -48.02 43.00 56.20
N TYR A 587 -48.44 44.24 56.49
CA TYR A 587 -48.41 45.50 55.73
C TYR A 587 -49.36 45.68 54.53
N ALA A 588 -50.58 46.11 54.85
CA ALA A 588 -51.34 47.06 54.03
C ALA A 588 -51.62 48.32 54.87
N PRO A 589 -51.33 49.55 54.39
CA PRO A 589 -51.75 50.75 55.08
C PRO A 589 -53.21 51.06 54.71
N SER A 590 -54.07 51.09 55.74
CA SER A 590 -55.40 51.66 55.69
C SER A 590 -55.33 53.17 55.47
N TYR A 591 -56.10 53.67 54.50
CA TYR A 591 -56.23 55.09 54.18
C TYR A 591 -57.06 55.79 55.27
N THR A 592 -56.38 56.33 56.29
CA THR A 592 -56.90 57.42 57.12
C THR A 592 -56.50 58.75 56.47
N PRO A 593 -57.38 59.77 56.39
CA PRO A 593 -57.07 61.02 55.72
C PRO A 593 -56.23 61.93 56.64
N SER A 594 -54.93 61.64 56.76
CA SER A 594 -53.94 62.57 57.32
C SER A 594 -52.52 61.98 57.21
N ALA A 595 -51.84 62.26 56.09
CA ALA A 595 -50.38 62.37 55.90
C ALA A 595 -49.98 61.92 54.48
N PRO A 596 -49.08 62.64 53.77
CA PRO A 596 -48.61 62.23 52.46
C PRO A 596 -47.66 61.03 52.62
N MET A 597 -48.11 59.83 52.24
CA MET A 597 -47.24 58.65 52.13
C MET A 597 -46.42 58.74 50.84
N ASP A 598 -45.12 58.46 50.94
CA ASP A 598 -44.15 58.58 49.86
C ASP A 598 -44.43 57.62 48.69
N THR A 599 -45.03 58.17 47.62
CA THR A 599 -45.22 57.59 46.28
C THR A 599 -43.92 57.03 45.65
N ASN A 600 -42.76 57.46 46.16
CA ASN A 600 -41.44 56.98 45.73
C ASN A 600 -41.12 55.54 46.18
N LEU A 601 -41.63 55.07 47.33
CA LEU A 601 -41.27 53.73 47.83
C LEU A 601 -42.02 52.62 47.07
N LEU A 602 -43.30 52.85 46.77
CA LEU A 602 -44.15 51.91 46.03
C LEU A 602 -43.71 51.77 44.57
N SER A 603 -43.28 52.88 43.94
CA SER A 603 -42.73 52.87 42.58
C SER A 603 -41.35 52.19 42.51
N ASN A 604 -40.52 52.28 43.55
CA ASN A 604 -39.26 51.54 43.63
C ASN A 604 -39.46 50.03 43.79
N ILE A 605 -40.49 49.60 44.51
CA ILE A 605 -40.85 48.18 44.64
C ILE A 605 -41.41 47.63 43.32
N GLN A 606 -42.28 48.37 42.62
CA GLN A 606 -42.75 47.98 41.28
C GLN A 606 -41.61 47.93 40.25
N LYS A 607 -40.63 48.85 40.32
CA LYS A 607 -39.39 48.79 39.50
C LYS A 607 -38.57 47.52 39.75
N LEU A 608 -38.44 47.08 41.00
CA LEU A 608 -37.72 45.85 41.39
C LEU A 608 -38.32 44.57 40.77
N PHE A 609 -39.63 44.54 40.49
CA PHE A 609 -40.30 43.42 39.81
C PHE A 609 -40.38 43.59 38.28
N SER A 610 -40.39 44.82 37.77
CA SER A 610 -40.35 45.12 36.33
C SER A 610 -38.98 44.82 35.68
N GLU A 611 -37.88 45.01 36.42
CA GLU A 611 -36.51 44.68 35.97
C GLU A 611 -36.29 43.17 35.69
N ARG A 612 -37.21 42.29 36.11
CA ARG A 612 -37.08 40.83 35.91
C ARG A 612 -37.79 40.27 34.68
N ILE A 613 -38.53 41.08 33.92
CA ILE A 613 -39.24 40.59 32.74
C ILE A 613 -38.34 40.71 31.51
N ASP A 614 -37.61 39.63 31.22
CA ASP A 614 -36.83 39.52 29.99
C ASP A 614 -37.76 39.55 28.77
N VAL A 615 -37.76 40.69 28.07
CA VAL A 615 -38.53 40.92 26.83
C VAL A 615 -37.99 40.04 25.68
N PHE A 616 -36.72 39.65 25.75
CA PHE A 616 -36.02 38.86 24.74
C PHE A 616 -35.65 37.46 25.22
N SER A 617 -36.46 36.87 26.11
CA SER A 617 -36.33 35.46 26.45
C SER A 617 -36.37 34.59 25.18
N PRO A 618 -35.60 33.48 25.11
CA PRO A 618 -35.59 32.62 23.94
C PRO A 618 -37.01 32.08 23.67
N VAL A 619 -37.47 32.24 22.43
CA VAL A 619 -38.78 31.75 22.00
C VAL A 619 -38.68 30.24 21.77
N GLU A 620 -39.59 29.49 22.40
CA GLU A 620 -39.73 28.04 22.22
C GLU A 620 -40.61 27.74 21.00
N PHE A 621 -40.48 26.52 20.46
CA PHE A 621 -41.26 26.04 19.31
C PHE A 621 -42.69 25.64 19.70
N ASN A 622 -43.45 26.57 20.29
CA ASN A 622 -44.85 26.38 20.62
C ASN A 622 -45.63 27.71 20.48
N LYS A 623 -46.94 27.58 20.25
CA LYS A 623 -47.86 28.69 19.99
C LYS A 623 -47.84 29.73 21.12
N VAL A 624 -47.94 29.25 22.37
CA VAL A 624 -47.99 30.11 23.55
C VAL A 624 -46.71 30.93 23.74
N SER A 625 -45.52 30.37 23.51
CA SER A 625 -44.24 31.08 23.63
C SER A 625 -44.11 32.19 22.59
N VAL A 626 -44.52 31.92 21.34
CA VAL A 626 -44.55 32.89 20.24
C VAL A 626 -45.47 34.07 20.58
N LEU A 627 -46.71 33.78 20.99
CA LEU A 627 -47.68 34.81 21.34
C LEU A 627 -47.29 35.59 22.60
N THR A 628 -46.76 34.91 23.61
CA THR A 628 -46.21 35.55 24.82
C THR A 628 -45.11 36.55 24.45
N GLY A 629 -44.19 36.20 23.55
CA GLY A 629 -43.15 37.10 23.08
C GLY A 629 -43.71 38.34 22.36
N ILE A 630 -44.69 38.15 21.49
CA ILE A 630 -45.36 39.25 20.77
C ILE A 630 -46.04 40.21 21.77
N ILE A 631 -46.83 39.67 22.70
CA ILE A 631 -47.55 40.43 23.72
C ILE A 631 -46.58 41.17 24.64
N LYS A 632 -45.50 40.54 25.10
CA LYS A 632 -44.46 41.21 25.90
C LYS A 632 -43.89 42.45 25.20
N ILE A 633 -43.53 42.33 23.92
CA ILE A 633 -42.99 43.45 23.12
C ILE A 633 -44.04 44.57 23.01
N SER A 634 -45.30 44.22 22.72
CA SER A 634 -46.40 45.18 22.58
C SER A 634 -46.71 45.94 23.87
N LEU A 635 -46.84 45.22 24.99
CA LEU A 635 -47.17 45.82 26.29
C LEU A 635 -46.03 46.65 26.87
N LYS A 636 -44.78 46.20 26.75
CA LYS A 636 -43.62 47.03 27.14
C LYS A 636 -43.49 48.28 26.26
N THR A 637 -43.84 48.21 24.97
CA THR A 637 -43.91 49.41 24.14
C THR A 637 -45.02 50.35 24.59
N LEU A 638 -46.21 49.83 24.92
CA LEU A 638 -47.31 50.64 25.45
C LEU A 638 -46.92 51.35 26.75
N LEU A 639 -46.29 50.62 27.68
CA LEU A 639 -45.75 51.17 28.92
C LEU A 639 -44.79 52.34 28.66
N GLU A 640 -43.83 52.14 27.75
CA GLU A 640 -42.86 53.17 27.41
C GLU A 640 -43.51 54.39 26.76
N CYS A 641 -44.47 54.18 25.84
CA CYS A 641 -45.22 55.27 25.23
C CYS A 641 -46.03 56.07 26.27
N VAL A 642 -46.63 55.39 27.25
CA VAL A 642 -47.36 56.03 28.36
C VAL A 642 -46.41 56.80 29.26
N ARG A 643 -45.24 56.24 29.60
CA ARG A 643 -44.22 56.88 30.45
C ARG A 643 -43.76 58.25 29.92
N LEU A 644 -43.79 58.43 28.59
CA LEU A 644 -43.35 59.65 27.91
C LEU A 644 -44.44 60.72 27.77
N ARG A 645 -45.67 60.46 28.23
CA ARG A 645 -46.80 61.39 28.14
C ARG A 645 -47.20 61.93 29.51
N THR A 646 -48.09 62.93 29.49
CA THR A 646 -48.72 63.52 30.67
C THR A 646 -50.22 63.40 30.48
N PHE A 647 -50.94 63.00 31.53
CA PHE A 647 -52.35 62.64 31.44
C PHE A 647 -53.21 63.58 32.30
N GLY A 648 -54.37 63.99 31.78
CA GLY A 648 -55.46 64.53 32.61
C GLY A 648 -56.24 63.39 33.27
N ARG A 649 -57.16 63.73 34.18
CA ARG A 649 -58.02 62.76 34.89
C ARG A 649 -58.68 61.75 33.96
N PHE A 650 -59.42 62.22 32.95
CA PHE A 650 -60.11 61.33 32.00
C PHE A 650 -59.15 60.59 31.06
N GLY A 651 -57.93 61.12 30.85
CA GLY A 651 -56.86 60.42 30.14
C GLY A 651 -56.37 59.19 30.91
N LEU A 652 -56.13 59.34 32.22
CA LEU A 652 -55.80 58.23 33.12
C LEU A 652 -56.91 57.18 33.15
N GLN A 653 -58.16 57.62 33.29
CA GLN A 653 -59.31 56.71 33.31
C GLN A 653 -59.47 55.94 31.99
N GLN A 654 -59.19 56.57 30.84
CA GLN A 654 -59.19 55.85 29.55
C GLN A 654 -58.09 54.79 29.50
N VAL A 655 -56.88 55.09 29.99
CA VAL A 655 -55.78 54.09 30.06
C VAL A 655 -56.17 52.93 30.98
N GLN A 656 -56.85 53.21 32.10
CA GLN A 656 -57.37 52.18 33.00
C GLN A 656 -58.39 51.26 32.31
N VAL A 657 -59.35 51.84 31.57
CA VAL A 657 -60.34 51.08 30.78
C VAL A 657 -59.66 50.22 29.71
N ASP A 658 -58.71 50.79 28.97
CA ASP A 658 -58.00 50.06 27.91
C ASP A 658 -57.15 48.90 28.45
N CYS A 659 -56.45 49.11 29.57
CA CYS A 659 -55.64 48.08 30.20
C CYS A 659 -56.51 46.95 30.75
N HIS A 660 -57.66 47.27 31.37
CA HIS A 660 -58.60 46.27 31.85
C HIS A 660 -59.18 45.44 30.70
N PHE A 661 -59.54 46.08 29.58
CA PHE A 661 -59.95 45.35 28.38
C PHE A 661 -58.85 44.39 27.90
N LEU A 662 -57.60 44.83 27.79
CA LEU A 662 -56.51 43.94 27.37
C LEU A 662 -56.28 42.78 28.36
N GLN A 663 -56.46 43.00 29.67
CA GLN A 663 -56.39 41.94 30.69
C GLN A 663 -57.44 40.85 30.43
N LEU A 664 -58.67 41.19 30.04
CA LEU A 664 -59.76 40.23 29.78
C LEU A 664 -59.52 39.33 28.56
N TYR A 665 -58.76 39.81 27.57
CA TYR A 665 -58.61 39.10 26.29
C TYR A 665 -57.21 38.53 26.05
N LEU A 666 -56.12 39.15 26.53
CA LEU A 666 -54.76 38.72 26.18
C LEU A 666 -54.26 37.51 26.97
N TRP A 667 -54.80 37.27 28.18
CA TRP A 667 -54.35 36.16 29.04
C TRP A 667 -54.42 34.79 28.37
N ARG A 668 -55.41 34.56 27.50
CA ARG A 668 -55.61 33.27 26.79
C ARG A 668 -54.45 32.89 25.86
N PHE A 669 -53.64 33.86 25.48
CA PHE A 669 -52.53 33.68 24.54
C PHE A 669 -51.18 33.49 25.24
N VAL A 670 -51.11 33.63 26.57
CA VAL A 670 -49.87 33.65 27.35
C VAL A 670 -49.77 32.44 28.28
N ALA A 671 -48.54 31.99 28.58
CA ALA A 671 -48.31 30.85 29.47
C ALA A 671 -48.66 31.13 30.93
N ASP A 672 -48.38 32.36 31.36
CA ASP A 672 -48.59 32.87 32.72
C ASP A 672 -49.47 34.13 32.66
N GLU A 673 -50.67 34.04 33.19
CA GLU A 673 -51.62 35.15 33.23
C GLU A 673 -51.11 36.31 34.10
N GLU A 674 -50.35 36.00 35.18
CA GLU A 674 -49.79 37.03 36.06
C GLU A 674 -48.85 37.97 35.29
N LEU A 675 -48.17 37.49 34.25
CA LEU A 675 -47.33 38.32 33.40
C LEU A 675 -48.12 39.45 32.72
N VAL A 676 -49.30 39.14 32.19
CA VAL A 676 -50.15 40.12 31.50
C VAL A 676 -50.70 41.15 32.50
N HIS A 677 -51.16 40.67 33.66
CA HIS A 677 -51.65 41.54 34.74
C HIS A 677 -50.56 42.48 35.23
N LEU A 678 -49.37 41.96 35.56
CA LEU A 678 -48.24 42.76 36.05
C LEU A 678 -47.82 43.84 35.05
N LEU A 679 -47.72 43.50 33.77
CA LEU A 679 -47.34 44.47 32.73
C LEU A 679 -48.39 45.57 32.54
N LEU A 680 -49.67 45.22 32.58
CA LEU A 680 -50.76 46.19 32.40
C LEU A 680 -50.98 47.05 33.66
N ASP A 681 -50.82 46.49 34.85
CA ASP A 681 -50.83 47.26 36.10
C ASP A 681 -49.68 48.27 36.15
N GLU A 682 -48.51 47.89 35.63
CA GLU A 682 -47.37 48.81 35.47
C GLU A 682 -47.69 49.96 34.51
N VAL A 683 -48.43 49.71 33.42
CA VAL A 683 -48.90 50.75 32.48
C VAL A 683 -49.83 51.74 33.18
N VAL A 684 -50.82 51.25 33.94
CA VAL A 684 -51.76 52.11 34.67
C VAL A 684 -51.05 52.89 35.77
N ALA A 685 -50.14 52.25 36.52
CA ALA A 685 -49.33 52.92 37.55
C ALA A 685 -48.45 54.02 36.94
N SER A 686 -47.82 53.75 35.80
CA SER A 686 -47.05 54.74 35.04
C SER A 686 -47.91 55.92 34.60
N ALA A 687 -49.13 55.67 34.08
CA ALA A 687 -50.06 56.74 33.73
C ALA A 687 -50.48 57.58 34.95
N ALA A 688 -50.73 56.95 36.10
CA ALA A 688 -51.12 57.64 37.34
C ALA A 688 -50.00 58.54 37.87
N LEU A 689 -48.74 58.09 37.83
CA LEU A 689 -47.57 58.89 38.20
C LEU A 689 -47.36 60.10 37.27
N ARG A 690 -47.89 60.04 36.04
CA ARG A 690 -47.81 61.09 35.03
C ARG A 690 -49.07 61.94 34.96
N CYS A 691 -49.97 61.80 35.93
CA CYS A 691 -51.21 62.56 36.05
C CYS A 691 -51.12 63.54 37.23
N PRO A 692 -51.30 64.86 37.03
CA PRO A 692 -51.27 65.85 38.11
C PRO A 692 -52.37 65.66 39.17
N ASP A 693 -53.52 65.09 38.79
CA ASP A 693 -54.66 64.78 39.68
C ASP A 693 -55.18 63.36 39.39
N PRO A 694 -54.52 62.32 39.94
CA PRO A 694 -54.83 60.94 39.63
C PRO A 694 -56.09 60.48 40.38
N VAL A 695 -57.26 60.62 39.74
CA VAL A 695 -58.53 60.06 40.23
C VAL A 695 -58.90 58.82 39.38
N PRO A 696 -58.70 57.60 39.90
CA PRO A 696 -59.06 56.38 39.16
C PRO A 696 -60.57 56.29 38.96
N MET A 697 -60.98 55.60 37.89
CA MET A 697 -62.38 55.26 37.65
C MET A 697 -62.77 54.08 38.55
N GLU A 698 -64.03 54.06 39.00
CA GLU A 698 -64.57 52.97 39.82
C GLU A 698 -64.49 51.64 39.05
N PRO A 699 -63.98 50.55 39.65
CA PRO A 699 -63.81 49.27 38.96
C PRO A 699 -65.09 48.71 38.32
N SER A 700 -66.24 48.89 38.98
CA SER A 700 -67.56 48.46 38.49
C SER A 700 -67.94 49.15 37.18
N VAL A 701 -67.59 50.43 37.02
CA VAL A 701 -67.84 51.22 35.81
C VAL A 701 -66.89 50.79 34.70
N VAL A 702 -65.62 50.50 35.03
CA VAL A 702 -64.63 50.00 34.07
C VAL A 702 -65.06 48.65 33.50
N GLU A 703 -65.54 47.74 34.35
CA GLU A 703 -66.03 46.41 33.95
C GLU A 703 -67.20 46.53 32.97
N VAL A 704 -68.23 47.33 33.30
CA VAL A 704 -69.39 47.57 32.43
C VAL A 704 -68.99 48.18 31.07
N ILE A 705 -68.02 49.09 31.04
CA ILE A 705 -67.52 49.68 29.80
C ILE A 705 -66.80 48.63 28.95
N CYS A 706 -66.03 47.72 29.58
CA CYS A 706 -65.29 46.67 28.89
C CYS A 706 -66.19 45.54 28.40
N GLU A 707 -67.26 45.18 29.12
CA GLU A 707 -68.25 44.18 28.69
C GLU A 707 -69.06 44.62 27.46
N ARG A 708 -69.25 45.93 27.29
CA ARG A 708 -69.94 46.53 26.13
C ARG A 708 -69.04 46.71 24.92
N GLY A 709 -67.72 46.59 25.10
CA GLY A 709 -66.69 46.86 24.09
C GLY A 709 -66.24 45.59 23.41
#